data_AF-A0A1X7K5T4-F1
#
_entry.id   AF-A0A1X7K5T4-F1
#
_cell.length_a   1.000
_cell.length_b   1.000
_cell.length_c   1.000
_cell.angle_alpha   90.00
_cell.angle_beta   90.00
_cell.angle_gamma   90.00
#
_symmetry.space_group_name_H-M   'P 1'
#
loop_
_entity.id
_entity.type
_entity.pdbx_description
1 polymer ?
#
loop_
_entity_poly.entity_id
_entity_poly.type
_entity_poly.pdbx_seq_one_letter_code
_entity_poly.pdbx_strand_id
1 'polypeptide(L)'
;MSKKQTLVTTILSMTLVFSMLQPVLAASSNETAASVTNMTYGDTSSTATALEHDLSVFSKELAGIPLDGASYNGGVAPIGAQAFAVSADGKSTSLMAAGRYGAGRVTAIGGEVYFNFKDADAPNSHARVARNTLLWLTEDLPMSYEQALKGEGTISILTKSSDFGARADVPIEVTKVNHWSDKGSDGKPLLDPAKYPVAHIDYAYVTKEDVPLLLDYVRQGGRLAVALKGWVLEQFPYVSHDNGKDHAFLSSDYPLQELLNQLGISLMNNQATKWDGTAKFLTTEESARYGLDHVLSEAKAVEAGTKPIEDADIGLSHSTSQDKLAILTSTLVASLGSLTPEAPLYAQVIADSEKLAEVTLPFSAQSKPYSAALLPLLLERILKDPAGTKSPFADEFPGSVPAGSAVSANKTIEVDFEFSKFNSLRQLYTPDNWISTGLYANPGESITIEVPTGTTDLDVQIGAHTDNLSGLSMDKWLRAPVVTKRVPLTPGKNTVTSPYGGLVYLIPTKSTPGKKANITINGGYSAPYYVMGKTNKNDWKKTIRHNSAPWAELQSDRVILTVPSEYIRHLDNPDEVLKLWDEMFGEFDDLVGVSPDQPEPHKSVNLPFRYVGDNQISAGFMHAGYPIMFFSQSSAKDAVTVEGIKTLAGWGWWHETGHEYQQSPWTWGAITEATVNLFSLRAQDYFHNSSRLLLTRSDGTTVYDQAFKYVSKPNEGKNFNSDQIDVWSRLVMFRQLQLAYGWELYSKIFTSVRDIPAAELPKNDSQELDLFVVKASEMSGHNLLEFFDKWGLTYSSEAKNKVLALNLPKPEQELWTLKETSLLTGPETTRNYQHETVKIPFQLHGEVTSMSVNVDQTNVKHAIEGQSIVLDPIELSLAPGEHRVFLTATDKKGQKETATFTLHIRLDLASLDDLIHKGANTKAIKDQATADQLIVLIQKIQAASEGEAKQAVWKSLEDTIEAKTPSRIHKEFAELLLHNIAYLNIPKL
;
A
#
# COMPACT_ATOMS: atom_id res chain seq x y z
N MET A 1 31.96 6.48 19.48
CA MET A 1 32.39 5.32 20.27
C MET A 1 32.14 4.06 19.47
N SER A 2 33.10 3.14 19.46
CA SER A 2 33.27 2.07 18.48
C SER A 2 32.36 0.86 18.67
N LYS A 3 32.10 0.17 17.55
CA LYS A 3 31.89 -1.29 17.50
C LYS A 3 32.82 -2.01 18.50
N LYS A 4 32.30 -2.99 19.26
CA LYS A 4 33.10 -4.11 19.79
C LYS A 4 32.28 -5.40 19.77
N GLN A 5 32.66 -6.27 18.84
CA GLN A 5 32.57 -7.73 18.97
C GLN A 5 33.45 -8.20 20.13
N THR A 6 33.17 -9.36 20.74
CA THR A 6 34.12 -10.50 20.86
C THR A 6 33.36 -11.78 21.25
N LEU A 7 33.66 -12.83 20.48
CA LEU A 7 33.22 -14.22 20.53
C LEU A 7 34.00 -15.01 21.61
N VAL A 8 33.37 -15.94 22.34
CA VAL A 8 34.05 -17.14 22.87
C VAL A 8 33.11 -18.35 22.83
N THR A 9 33.50 -19.34 22.04
CA THR A 9 32.92 -20.69 21.95
C THR A 9 33.85 -21.67 22.65
N THR A 10 33.37 -22.61 23.47
CA THR A 10 33.98 -23.97 23.62
C THR A 10 32.94 -24.97 24.15
N ILE A 11 33.00 -26.17 23.56
CA ILE A 11 32.14 -27.36 23.55
C ILE A 11 32.32 -28.25 24.80
N LEU A 12 31.30 -29.00 25.25
CA LEU A 12 31.37 -30.47 25.52
C LEU A 12 30.03 -31.12 25.99
N SER A 13 29.54 -32.04 25.14
CA SER A 13 29.01 -33.41 25.39
C SER A 13 27.73 -33.71 26.22
N MET A 14 26.74 -34.26 25.50
CA MET A 14 26.00 -35.53 25.71
C MET A 14 25.47 -35.90 27.11
N THR A 15 24.15 -36.08 27.20
CA THR A 15 23.56 -37.41 27.48
C THR A 15 22.08 -37.48 27.08
N LEU A 16 21.74 -38.56 26.36
CA LEU A 16 20.38 -39.00 26.03
C LEU A 16 19.61 -39.44 27.29
N VAL A 17 18.30 -39.17 27.34
CA VAL A 17 17.31 -40.17 27.76
C VAL A 17 16.04 -40.02 26.90
N PHE A 18 15.70 -41.10 26.20
CA PHE A 18 14.45 -41.36 25.52
C PHE A 18 13.29 -41.49 26.52
N SER A 19 12.12 -40.95 26.18
CA SER A 19 10.85 -41.59 26.56
C SER A 19 9.83 -41.45 25.44
N MET A 20 9.56 -42.58 24.81
CA MET A 20 8.43 -42.79 23.90
C MET A 20 7.11 -42.56 24.64
N LEU A 21 6.09 -42.02 23.97
CA LEU A 21 4.79 -42.68 23.85
C LEU A 21 3.90 -41.97 22.81
N GLN A 22 3.24 -42.83 22.04
CA GLN A 22 2.40 -42.54 20.88
C GLN A 22 1.00 -42.01 21.24
N PRO A 23 0.26 -41.45 20.26
CA PRO A 23 -1.03 -40.82 20.47
C PRO A 23 -2.16 -41.85 20.57
N VAL A 24 -3.16 -41.59 21.42
CA VAL A 24 -4.43 -42.33 21.41
C VAL A 24 -5.56 -41.35 21.10
N LEU A 25 -6.19 -41.58 19.96
CA LEU A 25 -7.50 -41.09 19.58
C LEU A 25 -8.59 -41.86 20.35
N ALA A 26 -9.58 -41.14 20.91
CA ALA A 26 -11.03 -41.29 20.67
C ALA A 26 -11.90 -40.89 21.88
N ALA A 27 -12.79 -39.92 21.61
CA ALA A 27 -14.18 -39.72 22.08
C ALA A 27 -14.67 -40.32 23.43
N SER A 28 -15.28 -39.48 24.30
CA SER A 28 -16.75 -39.33 24.40
C SER A 28 -17.20 -38.55 25.66
N SER A 29 -18.09 -37.58 25.44
CA SER A 29 -19.27 -37.17 26.23
C SER A 29 -19.19 -36.82 27.73
N ASN A 30 -19.63 -35.58 28.00
CA ASN A 30 -20.54 -35.11 29.06
C ASN A 30 -20.12 -35.06 30.55
N GLU A 31 -20.65 -34.01 31.19
CA GLU A 31 -20.68 -33.64 32.61
C GLU A 31 -19.40 -32.92 33.11
N THR A 32 -19.41 -31.71 33.67
CA THR A 32 -20.47 -30.85 34.23
C THR A 32 -20.05 -29.37 34.11
N ALA A 33 -20.86 -28.55 33.45
CA ALA A 33 -20.78 -27.09 33.58
C ALA A 33 -21.30 -26.71 34.98
N ALA A 34 -20.38 -26.28 35.86
CA ALA A 34 -20.77 -25.67 37.12
C ALA A 34 -21.43 -24.32 36.83
N SER A 35 -22.68 -24.20 37.24
CA SER A 35 -23.51 -23.00 37.15
C SER A 35 -22.82 -21.78 37.76
N VAL A 36 -22.53 -20.77 36.95
CA VAL A 36 -22.34 -19.41 37.45
C VAL A 36 -23.73 -18.90 37.82
N THR A 37 -24.00 -18.87 39.12
CA THR A 37 -25.22 -18.29 39.68
C THR A 37 -25.37 -16.85 39.22
N ASN A 38 -26.48 -16.58 38.51
CA ASN A 38 -27.00 -15.24 38.25
C ASN A 38 -27.11 -14.47 39.56
N MET A 39 -26.21 -13.52 39.80
CA MET A 39 -26.54 -12.39 40.68
C MET A 39 -27.44 -11.45 39.88
N THR A 40 -28.70 -11.43 40.27
CA THR A 40 -29.63 -10.36 39.92
C THR A 40 -29.02 -9.01 40.30
N TYR A 41 -28.70 -8.19 39.29
CA TYR A 41 -28.24 -6.82 39.47
C TYR A 41 -29.34 -5.97 40.08
N GLY A 42 -29.05 -5.41 41.25
CA GLY A 42 -29.75 -4.25 41.79
C GLY A 42 -29.18 -2.97 41.19
N ASP A 43 -30.08 -2.08 40.81
CA ASP A 43 -29.92 -0.63 40.67
C ASP A 43 -28.86 -0.08 39.68
N THR A 44 -29.32 0.22 38.46
CA THR A 44 -28.56 0.87 37.36
C THR A 44 -28.04 2.28 37.69
N SER A 45 -28.47 2.87 38.81
CA SER A 45 -28.02 4.17 39.33
C SER A 45 -26.59 4.14 39.90
N SER A 46 -26.16 3.01 40.46
CA SER A 46 -24.87 2.89 41.17
C SER A 46 -23.65 2.74 40.25
N THR A 47 -23.84 2.22 39.04
CA THR A 47 -22.75 1.99 38.07
C THR A 47 -22.41 3.24 37.25
N ALA A 48 -23.42 4.08 36.95
CA ALA A 48 -23.22 5.32 36.20
C ALA A 48 -22.40 6.35 36.99
N THR A 49 -22.65 6.44 38.30
CA THR A 49 -21.92 7.33 39.22
C THR A 49 -20.45 6.92 39.42
N ALA A 50 -20.13 5.63 39.32
CA ALA A 50 -18.76 5.13 39.38
C ALA A 50 -17.95 5.48 38.12
N LEU A 51 -18.52 5.31 36.93
CA LEU A 51 -17.85 5.66 35.67
C LEU A 51 -17.64 7.17 35.52
N GLU A 52 -18.62 7.98 35.94
CA GLU A 52 -18.49 9.44 35.97
C GLU A 52 -17.33 9.87 36.88
N HIS A 53 -17.22 9.26 38.06
CA HIS A 53 -16.08 9.47 38.96
C HIS A 53 -14.76 9.07 38.29
N ASP A 54 -14.68 7.88 37.70
CA ASP A 54 -13.46 7.40 37.02
C ASP A 54 -12.97 8.39 35.95
N LEU A 55 -13.87 8.81 35.06
CA LEU A 55 -13.57 9.77 34.00
C LEU A 55 -13.13 11.12 34.58
N SER A 56 -13.72 11.55 35.70
CA SER A 56 -13.34 12.79 36.38
C SER A 56 -11.89 12.75 36.91
N VAL A 57 -11.42 11.58 37.39
CA VAL A 57 -10.04 11.39 37.85
C VAL A 57 -9.08 11.53 36.68
N PHE A 58 -9.38 10.91 35.52
CA PHE A 58 -8.56 11.04 34.32
C PHE A 58 -8.51 12.47 33.79
N SER A 59 -9.62 13.22 33.88
CA SER A 59 -9.69 14.62 33.43
C SER A 59 -9.20 15.65 34.44
N LYS A 60 -8.77 15.25 35.64
CA LYS A 60 -8.37 16.18 36.72
C LYS A 60 -7.30 17.16 36.22
N GLU A 61 -7.67 18.44 36.13
CA GLU A 61 -6.79 19.53 35.66
C GLU A 61 -6.29 19.41 34.21
N LEU A 62 -7.02 18.66 33.37
CA LEU A 62 -6.75 18.53 31.93
C LEU A 62 -8.02 18.80 31.12
N ALA A 63 -7.91 19.64 30.09
CA ALA A 63 -8.99 19.84 29.12
C ALA A 63 -9.15 18.62 28.17
N GLY A 64 -8.11 17.81 28.06
CA GLY A 64 -8.05 16.59 27.28
C GLY A 64 -6.61 16.05 27.23
N ILE A 65 -6.39 15.00 26.45
CA ILE A 65 -5.07 14.41 26.24
C ILE A 65 -4.30 15.25 25.21
N PRO A 66 -3.15 15.86 25.56
CA PRO A 66 -2.35 16.63 24.62
C PRO A 66 -1.76 15.72 23.53
N LEU A 67 -1.79 16.19 22.28
CA LEU A 67 -1.35 15.46 21.10
C LEU A 67 -0.26 16.23 20.34
N ASP A 68 0.67 15.46 19.80
CA ASP A 68 1.66 15.86 18.80
C ASP A 68 1.37 15.08 17.51
N GLY A 69 1.10 15.78 16.42
CA GLY A 69 0.73 15.19 15.13
C GLY A 69 1.82 14.29 14.56
N ALA A 70 3.09 14.52 14.92
CA ALA A 70 4.22 13.68 14.53
C ALA A 70 4.34 12.41 15.36
N SER A 71 3.60 12.26 16.47
CA SER A 71 3.67 11.06 17.32
C SER A 71 2.85 9.88 16.76
N TYR A 72 1.85 10.14 15.91
CA TYR A 72 0.96 9.13 15.32
C TYR A 72 0.42 8.13 16.37
N ASN A 73 -0.32 8.63 17.36
CA ASN A 73 -0.78 7.80 18.47
C ASN A 73 -1.71 6.66 18.02
N GLY A 74 -1.64 5.52 18.73
CA GLY A 74 -2.40 4.31 18.44
C GLY A 74 -3.79 4.26 19.06
N GLY A 75 -4.67 3.41 18.52
CA GLY A 75 -5.97 3.13 19.11
C GLY A 75 -5.93 2.09 20.23
N VAL A 76 -6.88 2.18 21.16
CA VAL A 76 -7.09 1.23 22.27
C VAL A 76 -8.58 0.99 22.45
N ALA A 77 -9.05 -0.25 22.35
CA ALA A 77 -10.46 -0.63 22.46
C ALA A 77 -10.79 -1.19 23.86
N PRO A 78 -11.87 -0.75 24.52
CA PRO A 78 -12.47 -1.50 25.63
C PRO A 78 -13.39 -2.61 25.09
N ILE A 79 -13.35 -3.76 25.75
CA ILE A 79 -14.12 -4.97 25.42
C ILE A 79 -14.84 -5.44 26.69
N GLY A 80 -16.16 -5.60 26.58
CA GLY A 80 -17.05 -6.04 27.64
C GLY A 80 -17.39 -4.95 28.66
N ALA A 81 -18.31 -5.27 29.57
CA ALA A 81 -18.91 -4.32 30.50
C ALA A 81 -17.97 -3.83 31.63
N GLN A 82 -16.78 -4.42 31.78
CA GLN A 82 -15.82 -4.07 32.84
C GLN A 82 -14.74 -3.08 32.38
N ALA A 83 -14.74 -2.72 31.10
CA ALA A 83 -13.82 -1.76 30.50
C ALA A 83 -14.58 -0.61 29.84
N PHE A 84 -13.93 0.55 29.74
CA PHE A 84 -14.52 1.78 29.22
C PHE A 84 -13.47 2.65 28.53
N ALA A 85 -13.92 3.47 27.58
CA ALA A 85 -13.05 4.40 26.85
C ALA A 85 -12.89 5.69 27.69
N VAL A 86 -11.67 6.19 27.80
CA VAL A 86 -11.36 7.39 28.58
C VAL A 86 -11.33 8.64 27.68
N SER A 87 -10.72 8.51 26.50
CA SER A 87 -10.57 9.58 25.51
C SER A 87 -10.54 8.99 24.10
N ALA A 88 -11.03 9.76 23.12
CA ALA A 88 -11.09 9.34 21.73
C ALA A 88 -10.90 10.51 20.75
N ASP A 89 -10.53 10.16 19.52
CA ASP A 89 -10.61 11.04 18.37
C ASP A 89 -12.04 11.05 17.82
N GLY A 90 -12.60 12.24 17.59
CA GLY A 90 -13.99 12.41 17.13
C GLY A 90 -14.28 11.94 15.71
N LYS A 91 -13.28 11.40 14.99
CA LYS A 91 -13.37 10.92 13.60
C LYS A 91 -12.68 9.56 13.39
N SER A 92 -12.21 8.91 14.45
CA SER A 92 -11.41 7.69 14.40
C SER A 92 -11.72 6.80 15.61
N THR A 93 -10.74 6.44 16.43
CA THR A 93 -10.89 5.47 17.53
C THR A 93 -10.60 6.08 18.90
N SER A 94 -10.91 5.33 19.96
CA SER A 94 -10.43 5.64 21.31
C SER A 94 -8.91 5.54 21.40
N LEU A 95 -8.30 6.47 22.12
CA LEU A 95 -6.85 6.56 22.35
C LEU A 95 -6.44 5.88 23.67
N MET A 96 -7.36 5.87 24.63
CA MET A 96 -7.14 5.37 25.98
C MET A 96 -8.36 4.60 26.47
N ALA A 97 -8.11 3.44 27.09
CA ALA A 97 -9.12 2.64 27.75
C ALA A 97 -8.66 2.24 29.16
N ALA A 98 -9.62 1.99 30.04
CA ALA A 98 -9.39 1.51 31.39
C ALA A 98 -10.44 0.46 31.75
N GLY A 99 -10.12 -0.42 32.70
CA GLY A 99 -11.03 -1.48 33.11
C GLY A 99 -10.70 -2.10 34.45
N ARG A 100 -11.64 -2.89 34.97
CA ARG A 100 -11.52 -3.64 36.22
C ARG A 100 -11.53 -5.14 35.93
N TYR A 101 -10.73 -5.89 36.66
CA TYR A 101 -10.69 -7.35 36.54
C TYR A 101 -10.40 -7.99 37.90
N GLY A 102 -11.36 -8.77 38.42
CA GLY A 102 -11.30 -9.23 39.82
C GLY A 102 -11.26 -8.05 40.78
N ALA A 103 -10.30 -8.03 41.70
CA ALA A 103 -10.04 -6.88 42.57
C ALA A 103 -9.11 -5.82 41.92
N GLY A 104 -8.66 -6.09 40.69
CA GLY A 104 -7.64 -5.36 39.93
C GLY A 104 -8.13 -4.20 39.08
N ARG A 105 -7.18 -3.44 38.54
CA ARG A 105 -7.43 -2.43 37.49
C ARG A 105 -6.38 -2.52 36.38
N VAL A 106 -6.76 -2.14 35.17
CA VAL A 106 -5.88 -2.07 34.00
C VAL A 106 -6.15 -0.78 33.23
N THR A 107 -5.10 -0.21 32.65
CA THR A 107 -5.21 0.91 31.71
C THR A 107 -4.25 0.74 30.55
N ALA A 108 -4.69 1.15 29.37
CA ALA A 108 -3.85 1.22 28.18
C ALA A 108 -4.08 2.54 27.43
N ILE A 109 -2.99 3.15 26.95
CA ILE A 109 -3.00 4.36 26.11
C ILE A 109 -2.05 4.21 24.92
N GLY A 110 -2.48 4.74 23.76
CA GLY A 110 -1.82 4.61 22.46
C GLY A 110 -0.52 5.40 22.27
N GLY A 111 0.38 5.43 23.24
CA GLY A 111 1.68 6.10 23.11
C GLY A 111 2.53 6.03 24.37
N GLU A 112 3.83 5.78 24.19
CA GLU A 112 4.81 5.53 25.26
C GLU A 112 5.00 6.75 26.17
N VAL A 113 4.83 7.95 25.62
CA VAL A 113 5.01 9.21 26.34
C VAL A 113 3.99 9.44 27.45
N TYR A 114 2.83 8.78 27.40
CA TYR A 114 1.69 9.08 28.27
C TYR A 114 1.74 8.40 29.64
N PHE A 115 2.72 7.52 29.89
CA PHE A 115 2.98 6.96 31.21
C PHE A 115 4.47 7.08 31.57
N ASN A 116 4.99 8.32 31.51
CA ASN A 116 6.36 8.66 31.85
C ASN A 116 6.39 9.67 33.02
N PHE A 117 7.25 9.40 34.02
CA PHE A 117 7.44 10.24 35.20
C PHE A 117 8.81 10.93 35.25
N LYS A 118 9.53 10.98 34.12
CA LYS A 118 10.81 11.71 33.98
C LYS A 118 10.61 13.19 33.63
N ASP A 119 9.47 13.53 33.07
CA ASP A 119 9.15 14.90 32.65
C ASP A 119 8.46 15.69 33.76
N ALA A 120 8.48 17.01 33.65
CA ALA A 120 7.78 17.87 34.61
C ALA A 120 6.28 17.85 34.39
N ASP A 121 5.56 17.73 35.52
CA ASP A 121 4.12 17.80 35.59
C ASP A 121 3.61 19.24 35.35
N ALA A 122 3.70 19.68 34.09
CA ALA A 122 3.23 20.98 33.61
C ALA A 122 1.74 20.90 33.21
N PRO A 123 1.00 22.03 33.21
CA PRO A 123 -0.35 22.06 32.63
C PRO A 123 -0.36 21.54 31.19
N ASN A 124 -1.37 20.73 30.83
CA ASN A 124 -1.53 20.14 29.48
C ASN A 124 -0.28 19.37 28.98
N SER A 125 0.36 18.58 29.85
CA SER A 125 1.55 17.78 29.51
C SER A 125 1.27 16.27 29.55
N HIS A 126 2.11 15.47 28.89
CA HIS A 126 2.05 14.01 28.97
C HIS A 126 2.27 13.50 30.42
N ALA A 127 3.14 14.16 31.20
CA ALA A 127 3.37 13.85 32.61
C ALA A 127 2.10 14.02 33.46
N ARG A 128 1.23 14.99 33.13
CA ARG A 128 -0.06 15.18 33.80
C ARG A 128 -1.03 14.02 33.52
N VAL A 129 -0.99 13.47 32.30
CA VAL A 129 -1.75 12.26 31.94
C VAL A 129 -1.26 11.06 32.75
N ALA A 130 0.06 10.88 32.85
CA ALA A 130 0.68 9.82 33.67
C ALA A 130 0.29 9.96 35.15
N ARG A 131 0.29 11.18 35.69
CA ARG A 131 -0.17 11.47 37.06
C ARG A 131 -1.62 11.05 37.28
N ASN A 132 -2.54 11.48 36.42
CA ASN A 132 -3.97 11.17 36.58
C ASN A 132 -4.23 9.67 36.43
N THR A 133 -3.50 9.01 35.54
CA THR A 133 -3.53 7.55 35.39
C THR A 133 -3.12 6.86 36.70
N LEU A 134 -2.04 7.31 37.34
CA LEU A 134 -1.58 6.73 38.61
C LEU A 134 -2.52 7.06 39.78
N LEU A 135 -3.15 8.24 39.79
CA LEU A 135 -4.22 8.56 40.74
C LEU A 135 -5.36 7.54 40.63
N TRP A 136 -5.86 7.29 39.42
CA TRP A 136 -6.95 6.33 39.21
C TRP A 136 -6.54 4.90 39.55
N LEU A 137 -5.32 4.47 39.22
CA LEU A 137 -4.87 3.11 39.55
C LEU A 137 -4.77 2.88 41.07
N THR A 138 -4.61 3.93 41.87
CA THR A 138 -4.25 3.82 43.30
C THR A 138 -5.27 4.42 44.27
N GLU A 139 -6.36 5.03 43.80
CA GLU A 139 -7.32 5.79 44.63
C GLU A 139 -7.99 4.96 45.74
N ASP A 140 -8.11 3.64 45.53
CA ASP A 140 -8.76 2.71 46.45
C ASP A 140 -7.74 1.90 47.29
N LEU A 141 -6.45 2.21 47.16
CA LEU A 141 -5.39 1.56 47.92
C LEU A 141 -5.17 2.25 49.28
N PRO A 142 -4.69 1.51 50.29
CA PRO A 142 -4.31 2.10 51.58
C PRO A 142 -3.28 3.23 51.49
N MET A 143 -2.40 3.17 50.48
CA MET A 143 -1.49 4.22 50.08
C MET A 143 -1.82 4.62 48.64
N SER A 144 -2.59 5.69 48.46
CA SER A 144 -2.92 6.26 47.15
C SER A 144 -1.85 7.24 46.68
N TYR A 145 -1.77 7.48 45.37
CA TYR A 145 -0.82 8.45 44.83
C TYR A 145 -1.16 9.89 45.28
N GLU A 146 -2.43 10.20 45.55
CA GLU A 146 -2.84 11.48 46.14
C GLU A 146 -2.23 11.67 47.55
N GLN A 147 -2.16 10.61 48.35
CA GLN A 147 -1.49 10.64 49.67
C GLN A 147 0.03 10.72 49.54
N ALA A 148 0.60 9.99 48.59
CA ALA A 148 2.03 10.05 48.29
C ALA A 148 2.46 11.49 47.89
N LEU A 149 1.66 12.17 47.06
CA LEU A 149 1.87 13.59 46.70
C LEU A 149 1.77 14.55 47.90
N LYS A 150 1.07 14.17 48.96
CA LYS A 150 1.00 14.92 50.24
C LYS A 150 2.15 14.58 51.20
N GLY A 151 3.05 13.68 50.81
CA GLY A 151 4.21 13.25 51.60
C GLY A 151 3.92 12.15 52.62
N GLU A 152 2.79 11.43 52.48
CA GLU A 152 2.42 10.33 53.40
C GLU A 152 3.17 9.02 53.10
N GLY A 153 3.84 8.91 51.95
CA GLY A 153 4.59 7.72 51.53
C GLY A 153 4.99 7.76 50.06
N THR A 154 5.31 6.60 49.48
CA THR A 154 5.64 6.42 48.07
C THR A 154 4.80 5.32 47.45
N ILE A 155 4.58 5.39 46.12
CA ILE A 155 3.97 4.32 45.34
C ILE A 155 5.06 3.44 44.74
N SER A 156 5.02 2.14 45.05
CA SER A 156 5.92 1.16 44.45
C SER A 156 5.41 0.70 43.09
N ILE A 157 6.22 0.86 42.04
CA ILE A 157 5.94 0.40 40.68
C ILE A 157 6.95 -0.67 40.27
N LEU A 158 6.45 -1.82 39.85
CA LEU A 158 7.25 -2.93 39.30
C LEU A 158 7.39 -2.77 37.77
N THR A 159 8.57 -3.05 37.22
CA THR A 159 8.79 -3.01 35.76
C THR A 159 9.93 -3.94 35.33
N LYS A 160 9.86 -4.44 34.10
CA LYS A 160 11.02 -5.07 33.41
C LYS A 160 11.75 -4.10 32.47
N SER A 161 11.13 -2.96 32.16
CA SER A 161 11.68 -2.00 31.21
C SER A 161 12.89 -1.26 31.82
N SER A 162 14.02 -1.29 31.11
CA SER A 162 15.20 -0.51 31.47
C SER A 162 14.93 0.99 31.42
N ASP A 163 14.00 1.39 30.55
CA ASP A 163 13.77 2.78 30.18
C ASP A 163 12.70 3.44 31.04
N PHE A 164 11.88 2.66 31.75
CA PHE A 164 10.94 3.21 32.72
C PHE A 164 11.65 3.74 33.97
N GLY A 165 11.23 4.91 34.44
CA GLY A 165 11.76 5.54 35.64
C GLY A 165 10.94 6.76 36.06
N ALA A 166 11.21 7.25 37.27
CA ALA A 166 10.63 8.46 37.83
C ALA A 166 11.75 9.42 38.26
N ARG A 167 11.47 10.73 38.24
CA ARG A 167 12.38 11.70 38.85
C ARG A 167 12.45 11.52 40.36
N ALA A 168 13.57 11.93 40.96
CA ALA A 168 13.81 11.79 42.39
C ALA A 168 12.85 12.60 43.28
N ASP A 169 12.19 13.63 42.73
CA ASP A 169 11.23 14.49 43.45
C ASP A 169 9.78 14.00 43.35
N VAL A 170 9.52 12.94 42.60
CA VAL A 170 8.20 12.32 42.47
C VAL A 170 8.11 11.15 43.46
N PRO A 171 7.02 11.01 44.25
CA PRO A 171 6.94 10.00 45.31
C PRO A 171 6.62 8.60 44.76
N ILE A 172 7.49 8.11 43.87
CA ILE A 172 7.39 6.82 43.20
C ILE A 172 8.70 6.06 43.40
N GLU A 173 8.60 4.82 43.86
CA GLU A 173 9.72 3.89 43.93
C GLU A 173 9.63 2.87 42.79
N VAL A 174 10.60 2.88 41.88
CA VAL A 174 10.63 1.95 40.75
C VAL A 174 11.51 0.74 41.09
N THR A 175 10.92 -0.45 41.10
CA THR A 175 11.65 -1.72 41.26
C THR A 175 11.73 -2.44 39.92
N LYS A 176 12.96 -2.77 39.51
CA LYS A 176 13.21 -3.52 38.27
C LYS A 176 13.35 -5.01 38.56
N VAL A 177 12.69 -5.84 37.77
CA VAL A 177 12.78 -7.31 37.84
C VAL A 177 13.28 -7.88 36.52
N ASN A 178 13.87 -9.07 36.56
CA ASN A 178 14.30 -9.79 35.37
C ASN A 178 13.19 -10.73 34.87
N HIS A 179 12.42 -11.30 35.79
CA HIS A 179 11.25 -12.13 35.50
C HIS A 179 10.07 -11.72 36.38
N TRP A 180 8.84 -11.82 35.86
CA TRP A 180 7.63 -11.54 36.65
C TRP A 180 7.41 -12.57 37.77
N SER A 181 8.09 -13.73 37.70
CA SER A 181 8.14 -14.76 38.74
C SER A 181 9.24 -14.56 39.79
N ASP A 182 10.02 -13.48 39.70
CA ASP A 182 11.11 -13.18 40.64
C ASP A 182 10.59 -13.09 42.09
N LYS A 183 11.45 -13.49 43.03
CA LYS A 183 11.18 -13.47 44.47
C LYS A 183 12.10 -12.51 45.20
N GLY A 184 11.59 -11.89 46.27
CA GLY A 184 12.38 -11.06 47.17
C GLY A 184 13.39 -11.87 47.98
N SER A 185 14.25 -11.18 48.71
CA SER A 185 15.21 -11.80 49.65
C SER A 185 14.53 -12.59 50.78
N ASP A 186 13.24 -12.35 51.02
CA ASP A 186 12.37 -13.07 51.96
C ASP A 186 11.68 -14.31 51.34
N GLY A 187 11.97 -14.63 50.07
CA GLY A 187 11.42 -15.77 49.35
C GLY A 187 9.97 -15.60 48.87
N LYS A 188 9.36 -14.43 49.06
CA LYS A 188 8.01 -14.12 48.58
C LYS A 188 8.04 -13.62 47.13
N PRO A 189 6.99 -13.86 46.32
CA PRO A 189 6.89 -13.28 44.98
C PRO A 189 7.01 -11.74 45.01
N LEU A 190 7.76 -11.16 44.07
CA LEU A 190 7.79 -9.72 43.88
C LEU A 190 6.53 -9.21 43.17
N LEU A 191 5.85 -10.05 42.39
CA LEU A 191 4.54 -9.75 41.82
C LEU A 191 3.43 -9.96 42.88
N ASP A 192 3.49 -9.17 43.96
CA ASP A 192 2.54 -9.16 45.09
C ASP A 192 1.83 -7.81 45.15
N PRO A 193 0.50 -7.74 44.89
CA PRO A 193 -0.26 -6.50 44.91
C PRO A 193 -0.17 -5.71 46.22
N ALA A 194 0.07 -6.38 47.35
CA ALA A 194 0.17 -5.72 48.65
C ALA A 194 1.46 -4.90 48.80
N LYS A 195 2.53 -5.31 48.11
CA LYS A 195 3.85 -4.65 48.17
C LYS A 195 4.12 -3.78 46.93
N TYR A 196 3.80 -4.31 45.76
CA TYR A 196 3.95 -3.64 44.48
C TYR A 196 2.56 -3.53 43.85
N PRO A 197 1.79 -2.50 44.21
CA PRO A 197 0.41 -2.39 43.77
C PRO A 197 0.26 -2.07 42.28
N VAL A 198 1.30 -1.53 41.64
CA VAL A 198 1.30 -1.16 40.22
C VAL A 198 2.44 -1.84 39.47
N ALA A 199 2.15 -2.38 38.29
CA ALA A 199 3.13 -2.88 37.35
C ALA A 199 3.02 -2.12 36.00
N HIS A 200 4.15 -1.57 35.55
CA HIS A 200 4.28 -1.01 34.20
C HIS A 200 4.64 -2.14 33.23
N ILE A 201 3.81 -2.32 32.20
CA ILE A 201 3.97 -3.39 31.22
C ILE A 201 4.44 -2.82 29.89
N ASP A 202 5.52 -3.41 29.39
CA ASP A 202 6.15 -3.10 28.13
C ASP A 202 6.18 -4.40 27.30
N TYR A 203 5.81 -4.29 26.01
CA TYR A 203 5.61 -5.44 25.13
C TYR A 203 6.86 -6.30 25.00
N ALA A 204 8.06 -5.71 25.08
CA ALA A 204 9.33 -6.43 24.91
C ALA A 204 9.57 -7.48 26.01
N TYR A 205 8.77 -7.43 27.09
CA TYR A 205 9.02 -8.20 28.30
C TYR A 205 7.82 -9.06 28.76
N VAL A 206 6.86 -9.33 27.88
CA VAL A 206 5.74 -10.24 28.13
C VAL A 206 5.87 -11.50 27.27
N THR A 207 6.15 -12.62 27.93
CA THR A 207 6.17 -13.96 27.30
C THR A 207 4.84 -14.69 27.53
N LYS A 208 4.61 -15.82 26.86
CA LYS A 208 3.40 -16.65 27.08
C LYS A 208 3.31 -17.17 28.51
N GLU A 209 4.46 -17.44 29.13
CA GLU A 209 4.55 -17.89 30.52
C GLU A 209 4.19 -16.79 31.53
N ASP A 210 4.35 -15.52 31.15
CA ASP A 210 4.05 -14.37 32.01
C ASP A 210 2.55 -14.04 32.06
N VAL A 211 1.79 -14.33 31.00
CA VAL A 211 0.35 -14.04 30.89
C VAL A 211 -0.45 -14.54 32.10
N PRO A 212 -0.41 -15.83 32.49
CA PRO A 212 -1.18 -16.31 33.64
C PRO A 212 -0.76 -15.67 34.97
N LEU A 213 0.53 -15.31 35.14
CA LEU A 213 1.02 -14.65 36.36
C LEU A 213 0.46 -13.24 36.49
N LEU A 214 0.47 -12.47 35.39
CA LEU A 214 -0.05 -11.11 35.36
C LEU A 214 -1.57 -11.09 35.51
N LEU A 215 -2.29 -12.05 34.93
CA LEU A 215 -3.74 -12.21 35.16
C LEU A 215 -4.07 -12.47 36.63
N ASP A 216 -3.33 -13.36 37.28
CA ASP A 216 -3.52 -13.68 38.70
C ASP A 216 -3.20 -12.47 39.60
N TYR A 217 -2.12 -11.76 39.29
CA TYR A 217 -1.75 -10.51 39.95
C TYR A 217 -2.88 -9.47 39.90
N VAL A 218 -3.45 -9.22 38.72
CA VAL A 218 -4.59 -8.29 38.58
C VAL A 218 -5.79 -8.81 39.35
N ARG A 219 -6.14 -10.10 39.20
CA ARG A 219 -7.27 -10.70 39.91
C ARG A 219 -7.20 -10.47 41.43
N GLN A 220 -6.00 -10.52 42.00
CA GLN A 220 -5.74 -10.34 43.44
C GLN A 220 -5.64 -8.87 43.90
N GLY A 221 -5.78 -7.90 43.01
CA GLY A 221 -5.76 -6.47 43.34
C GLY A 221 -4.61 -5.69 42.70
N GLY A 222 -3.77 -6.33 41.90
CA GLY A 222 -2.72 -5.66 41.14
C GLY A 222 -3.26 -4.67 40.11
N ARG A 223 -2.42 -3.72 39.72
CA ARG A 223 -2.77 -2.64 38.78
C ARG A 223 -1.81 -2.65 37.60
N LEU A 224 -2.30 -2.72 36.37
CA LEU A 224 -1.47 -2.68 35.17
C LEU A 224 -1.58 -1.32 34.46
N ALA A 225 -0.43 -0.77 34.07
CA ALA A 225 -0.34 0.39 33.20
C ALA A 225 0.41 0.03 31.91
N VAL A 226 -0.23 0.26 30.77
CA VAL A 226 0.32 0.01 29.43
C VAL A 226 0.27 1.30 28.61
N ALA A 227 1.38 1.67 27.98
CA ALA A 227 1.47 2.88 27.19
C ALA A 227 2.23 2.56 25.89
N LEU A 228 1.51 2.14 24.84
CA LEU A 228 2.10 1.53 23.64
C LEU A 228 1.25 1.76 22.40
N LYS A 229 1.89 1.81 21.24
CA LYS A 229 1.22 1.91 19.93
C LYS A 229 1.08 0.52 19.31
N GLY A 230 -0.13 -0.04 19.29
CA GLY A 230 -0.41 -1.35 18.68
C GLY A 230 0.03 -1.43 17.21
N TRP A 231 -0.26 -0.39 16.42
CA TRP A 231 0.11 -0.32 15.01
C TRP A 231 1.63 -0.35 14.76
N VAL A 232 2.45 0.19 15.67
CA VAL A 232 3.92 0.15 15.53
C VAL A 232 4.42 -1.28 15.73
N LEU A 233 3.83 -2.01 16.69
CA LEU A 233 4.18 -3.41 16.92
C LEU A 233 3.94 -4.23 15.65
N GLU A 234 2.76 -4.07 15.04
CA GLU A 234 2.37 -4.86 13.87
C GLU A 234 3.09 -4.45 12.58
N GLN A 235 3.23 -3.14 12.32
CA GLN A 235 3.83 -2.63 11.07
C GLN A 235 5.36 -2.62 11.09
N PHE A 236 5.98 -2.52 12.27
CA PHE A 236 7.43 -2.51 12.44
C PHE A 236 7.89 -3.59 13.43
N PRO A 237 7.62 -4.88 13.15
CA PRO A 237 7.93 -5.97 14.06
C PRO A 237 9.43 -6.16 14.27
N TYR A 238 10.25 -5.79 13.28
CA TYR A 238 11.71 -5.80 13.38
C TYR A 238 12.26 -4.80 14.39
N VAL A 239 11.52 -3.70 14.65
CA VAL A 239 11.87 -2.73 15.70
C VAL A 239 11.45 -3.25 17.07
N SER A 240 10.32 -3.97 17.13
CA SER A 240 9.73 -4.38 18.39
C SER A 240 10.28 -5.72 18.91
N HIS A 241 10.34 -6.78 18.11
CA HIS A 241 10.66 -8.11 18.64
C HIS A 241 12.15 -8.48 18.69
N ASP A 242 13.05 -7.69 18.10
CA ASP A 242 14.49 -8.03 17.92
C ASP A 242 14.71 -9.49 17.44
N ASN A 243 13.77 -10.01 16.65
CA ASN A 243 13.74 -11.41 16.20
C ASN A 243 13.91 -11.57 14.68
N GLY A 244 14.06 -10.46 13.95
CA GLY A 244 14.24 -10.45 12.50
C GLY A 244 13.01 -10.89 11.69
N LYS A 245 11.80 -10.86 12.26
CA LYS A 245 10.57 -11.07 11.48
C LYS A 245 10.24 -9.82 10.64
N ASP A 246 9.92 -10.03 9.37
CA ASP A 246 9.45 -8.96 8.47
C ASP A 246 7.97 -8.60 8.73
N HIS A 247 7.19 -9.52 9.32
CA HIS A 247 5.78 -9.35 9.64
C HIS A 247 5.43 -9.99 10.99
N ALA A 248 4.52 -9.37 11.75
CA ALA A 248 3.91 -9.94 12.96
C ALA A 248 2.45 -9.49 13.03
N PHE A 249 1.64 -10.12 13.88
CA PHE A 249 0.25 -9.76 14.13
C PHE A 249 0.00 -9.63 15.63
N LEU A 250 -0.70 -8.56 16.05
CA LEU A 250 -1.11 -8.41 17.46
C LEU A 250 -1.85 -9.64 17.97
N SER A 251 -2.72 -10.23 17.16
CA SER A 251 -3.57 -11.38 17.52
C SER A 251 -2.85 -12.71 17.74
N SER A 252 -1.60 -12.87 17.26
CA SER A 252 -0.89 -14.15 17.35
C SER A 252 0.55 -14.09 17.86
N ASP A 253 1.26 -12.98 17.66
CA ASP A 253 2.69 -12.89 17.93
C ASP A 253 3.02 -12.18 19.25
N TYR A 254 2.07 -11.45 19.84
CA TYR A 254 2.26 -10.65 21.05
C TYR A 254 1.46 -11.20 22.24
N PRO A 255 2.09 -11.92 23.18
CA PRO A 255 1.43 -12.39 24.40
C PRO A 255 0.82 -11.26 25.27
N LEU A 256 1.35 -10.03 25.13
CA LEU A 256 0.73 -8.84 25.73
C LEU A 256 -0.72 -8.64 25.25
N GLN A 257 -1.01 -8.87 23.97
CA GLN A 257 -2.34 -8.69 23.41
C GLN A 257 -3.32 -9.74 23.98
N GLU A 258 -2.86 -10.99 24.14
CA GLU A 258 -3.60 -12.07 24.82
C GLU A 258 -3.97 -11.67 26.27
N LEU A 259 -2.98 -11.15 27.03
CA LEU A 259 -3.19 -10.64 28.38
C LEU A 259 -4.24 -9.52 28.40
N LEU A 260 -4.09 -8.51 27.54
CA LEU A 260 -5.00 -7.36 27.50
C LEU A 260 -6.42 -7.78 27.12
N ASN A 261 -6.58 -8.65 26.13
CA ASN A 261 -7.90 -9.10 25.67
C ASN A 261 -8.66 -9.87 26.77
N GLN A 262 -7.96 -10.69 27.56
CA GLN A 262 -8.55 -11.33 28.74
C GLN A 262 -8.94 -10.34 29.85
N LEU A 263 -8.25 -9.20 29.93
CA LEU A 263 -8.55 -8.11 30.84
C LEU A 263 -9.61 -7.11 30.29
N GLY A 264 -10.16 -7.37 29.11
CA GLY A 264 -11.20 -6.52 28.50
C GLY A 264 -10.65 -5.28 27.78
N ILE A 265 -9.37 -5.27 27.37
CA ILE A 265 -8.77 -4.17 26.60
C ILE A 265 -8.05 -4.74 25.36
N SER A 266 -7.99 -3.98 24.28
CA SER A 266 -7.26 -4.37 23.07
C SER A 266 -6.45 -3.21 22.52
N LEU A 267 -5.17 -3.44 22.22
CA LEU A 267 -4.44 -2.51 21.35
C LEU A 267 -4.96 -2.69 19.91
N MET A 268 -5.08 -1.58 19.19
CA MET A 268 -5.56 -1.58 17.81
C MET A 268 -4.40 -1.38 16.82
N ASN A 269 -4.51 -1.99 15.64
CA ASN A 269 -3.61 -1.73 14.51
C ASN A 269 -4.09 -0.53 13.68
N ASN A 270 -4.13 0.66 14.29
CA ASN A 270 -4.40 1.91 13.59
C ASN A 270 -3.68 3.11 14.24
N GLN A 271 -3.57 4.19 13.47
CA GLN A 271 -3.20 5.52 13.95
C GLN A 271 -4.48 6.28 14.31
N ALA A 272 -4.81 6.35 15.60
CA ALA A 272 -5.99 7.03 16.10
C ALA A 272 -5.95 8.55 15.83
N THR A 273 -4.77 9.19 15.93
CA THR A 273 -4.59 10.63 15.74
C THR A 273 -3.33 10.94 14.94
N LYS A 274 -3.38 11.96 14.07
CA LYS A 274 -2.24 12.44 13.24
C LYS A 274 -2.14 13.98 13.22
N TRP A 275 -2.61 14.62 14.28
CA TRP A 275 -2.82 16.06 14.35
C TRP A 275 -2.40 16.61 15.72
N ASP A 276 -1.96 17.87 15.73
CA ASP A 276 -1.58 18.59 16.96
C ASP A 276 -2.81 19.12 17.69
N GLY A 277 -2.83 19.01 19.02
CA GLY A 277 -3.88 19.63 19.83
C GLY A 277 -4.25 18.84 21.07
N THR A 278 -5.54 18.58 21.27
CA THR A 278 -6.03 17.94 22.49
C THR A 278 -7.22 17.03 22.18
N ALA A 279 -7.09 15.73 22.46
CA ALA A 279 -8.20 14.78 22.40
C ALA A 279 -9.09 14.90 23.64
N LYS A 280 -10.41 14.97 23.44
CA LYS A 280 -11.38 15.21 24.51
C LYS A 280 -11.49 14.00 25.45
N PHE A 281 -11.69 14.24 26.74
CA PHE A 281 -12.22 13.20 27.64
C PHE A 281 -13.70 12.96 27.37
N LEU A 282 -14.12 11.71 27.47
CA LEU A 282 -15.49 11.30 27.14
C LEU A 282 -16.45 11.52 28.33
N THR A 283 -17.72 11.76 28.05
CA THR A 283 -18.79 11.56 29.05
C THR A 283 -19.07 10.08 29.24
N THR A 284 -19.91 9.72 30.22
CA THR A 284 -20.40 8.35 30.43
C THR A 284 -21.04 7.77 29.18
N GLU A 285 -21.87 8.56 28.48
CA GLU A 285 -22.53 8.14 27.24
C GLU A 285 -21.53 8.05 26.09
N GLU A 286 -20.68 9.06 25.91
CA GLU A 286 -19.66 9.05 24.85
C GLU A 286 -18.69 7.87 25.04
N SER A 287 -18.33 7.51 26.27
CA SER A 287 -17.48 6.36 26.59
C SER A 287 -18.07 5.03 26.11
N ALA A 288 -19.37 4.81 26.37
CA ALA A 288 -20.06 3.60 25.92
C ALA A 288 -20.10 3.48 24.38
N ARG A 289 -20.19 4.60 23.67
CA ARG A 289 -20.24 4.66 22.19
C ARG A 289 -18.94 4.23 21.49
N TYR A 290 -17.82 4.14 22.22
CA TYR A 290 -16.53 3.62 21.73
C TYR A 290 -16.24 2.19 22.20
N GLY A 291 -17.13 1.56 22.97
CA GLY A 291 -16.99 0.16 23.36
C GLY A 291 -17.12 -0.79 22.18
N LEU A 292 -16.22 -1.77 22.04
CA LEU A 292 -16.18 -2.65 20.87
C LEU A 292 -17.49 -3.45 20.72
N ASP A 293 -18.06 -3.95 21.81
CA ASP A 293 -19.34 -4.66 21.82
C ASP A 293 -20.48 -3.79 21.27
N HIS A 294 -20.51 -2.52 21.67
CA HIS A 294 -21.53 -1.55 21.25
C HIS A 294 -21.36 -1.18 19.79
N VAL A 295 -20.14 -0.83 19.37
CA VAL A 295 -19.83 -0.53 17.95
C VAL A 295 -20.16 -1.72 17.05
N LEU A 296 -19.87 -2.94 17.47
CA LEU A 296 -20.22 -4.16 16.74
C LEU A 296 -21.73 -4.34 16.61
N SER A 297 -22.49 -4.07 17.68
CA SER A 297 -23.96 -4.11 17.66
C SER A 297 -24.55 -3.06 16.71
N GLU A 298 -24.09 -1.81 16.80
CA GLU A 298 -24.54 -0.73 15.92
C GLU A 298 -24.20 -1.03 14.44
N ALA A 299 -23.01 -1.57 14.17
CA ALA A 299 -22.62 -1.96 12.81
C ALA A 299 -23.49 -3.06 12.22
N LYS A 300 -23.87 -4.07 13.01
CA LYS A 300 -24.84 -5.09 12.60
C LYS A 300 -26.21 -4.47 12.29
N ALA A 301 -26.68 -3.53 13.10
CA ALA A 301 -27.96 -2.87 12.90
C ALA A 301 -27.98 -2.00 11.64
N VAL A 302 -26.89 -1.26 11.39
CA VAL A 302 -26.68 -0.45 10.19
C VAL A 302 -26.63 -1.31 8.95
N GLU A 303 -25.83 -2.38 8.96
CA GLU A 303 -25.70 -3.28 7.81
C GLU A 303 -27.02 -4.04 7.52
N ALA A 304 -27.79 -4.40 8.54
CA ALA A 304 -29.11 -5.00 8.38
C ALA A 304 -30.19 -4.02 7.89
N GLY A 305 -29.88 -2.72 7.76
CA GLY A 305 -30.83 -1.67 7.40
C GLY A 305 -31.89 -1.41 8.48
N THR A 306 -31.67 -1.89 9.70
CA THR A 306 -32.60 -1.72 10.83
C THR A 306 -32.43 -0.40 11.57
N LYS A 307 -31.26 0.24 11.40
CA LYS A 307 -30.92 1.55 11.97
C LYS A 307 -30.09 2.32 10.94
N PRO A 308 -30.47 3.52 10.50
CA PRO A 308 -29.62 4.29 9.59
C PRO A 308 -28.42 4.89 10.35
N ILE A 309 -27.34 5.21 9.64
CA ILE A 309 -26.07 5.64 10.27
C ILE A 309 -26.20 6.97 11.04
N GLU A 310 -27.10 7.86 10.61
CA GLU A 310 -27.42 9.11 11.30
C GLU A 310 -27.97 8.87 12.71
N ASP A 311 -28.70 7.76 12.91
CA ASP A 311 -29.30 7.39 14.19
C ASP A 311 -28.38 6.50 15.03
N ALA A 312 -27.26 6.03 14.46
CA ALA A 312 -26.33 5.17 15.18
C ALA A 312 -25.72 5.90 16.39
N ASP A 313 -25.65 5.21 17.53
CA ASP A 313 -25.12 5.74 18.78
C ASP A 313 -23.61 5.55 18.80
N ILE A 314 -22.90 6.28 17.94
CA ILE A 314 -21.45 6.18 17.75
C ILE A 314 -20.81 7.56 17.87
N GLY A 315 -19.62 7.61 18.46
CA GLY A 315 -18.81 8.81 18.51
C GLY A 315 -19.27 9.86 19.52
N LEU A 316 -18.81 11.10 19.31
CA LEU A 316 -19.11 12.23 20.17
C LEU A 316 -20.56 12.69 19.96
N SER A 317 -21.08 13.44 20.93
CA SER A 317 -22.42 14.05 20.89
C SER A 317 -22.74 14.87 19.62
N HIS A 318 -21.72 15.40 18.95
CA HIS A 318 -21.83 16.22 17.74
C HIS A 318 -21.26 15.55 16.47
N SER A 319 -20.97 14.24 16.52
CA SER A 319 -20.48 13.50 15.36
C SER A 319 -21.51 13.49 14.23
N THR A 320 -21.10 13.89 13.04
CA THR A 320 -21.91 13.81 11.82
C THR A 320 -22.07 12.36 11.36
N SER A 321 -22.98 12.08 10.42
CA SER A 321 -23.10 10.74 9.81
C SER A 321 -21.77 10.25 9.21
N GLN A 322 -20.97 11.16 8.65
CA GLN A 322 -19.65 10.85 8.11
C GLN A 322 -18.66 10.49 9.22
N ASP A 323 -18.64 11.25 10.32
CA ASP A 323 -17.78 10.95 11.47
C ASP A 323 -18.17 9.60 12.10
N LYS A 324 -19.47 9.33 12.26
CA LYS A 324 -19.98 8.05 12.80
C LYS A 324 -19.55 6.86 11.94
N LEU A 325 -19.67 6.96 10.62
CA LEU A 325 -19.24 5.91 9.71
C LEU A 325 -17.72 5.68 9.78
N ALA A 326 -16.93 6.76 9.89
CA ALA A 326 -15.48 6.68 10.02
C ALA A 326 -15.06 6.00 11.33
N ILE A 327 -15.68 6.37 12.46
CA ILE A 327 -15.44 5.76 13.78
C ILE A 327 -15.81 4.28 13.77
N LEU A 328 -17.00 3.95 13.25
CA LEU A 328 -17.49 2.57 13.13
C LEU A 328 -16.50 1.72 12.33
N THR A 329 -16.11 2.18 11.15
CA THR A 329 -15.25 1.41 10.23
C THR A 329 -13.84 1.26 10.80
N SER A 330 -13.24 2.36 11.29
CA SER A 330 -11.88 2.34 11.85
C SER A 330 -11.78 1.47 13.11
N THR A 331 -12.77 1.54 14.01
CA THR A 331 -12.80 0.72 15.23
C THR A 331 -12.89 -0.76 14.91
N LEU A 332 -13.79 -1.16 13.99
CA LEU A 332 -13.97 -2.57 13.64
C LEU A 332 -12.73 -3.14 12.93
N VAL A 333 -12.24 -2.46 11.89
CA VAL A 333 -11.07 -2.92 11.12
C VAL A 333 -9.86 -3.05 12.03
N ALA A 334 -9.62 -2.07 12.91
CA ALA A 334 -8.44 -2.05 13.76
C ALA A 334 -8.50 -2.99 14.97
N SER A 335 -9.71 -3.37 15.41
CA SER A 335 -9.90 -4.23 16.59
C SER A 335 -10.12 -5.70 16.26
N LEU A 336 -10.91 -6.02 15.21
CA LEU A 336 -11.27 -7.41 14.93
C LEU A 336 -10.05 -8.25 14.49
N GLY A 337 -9.11 -7.64 13.75
CA GLY A 337 -7.85 -8.29 13.38
C GLY A 337 -6.87 -8.47 14.55
N SER A 338 -7.01 -7.70 15.64
CA SER A 338 -6.15 -7.79 16.82
C SER A 338 -6.71 -8.66 17.95
N LEU A 339 -7.90 -9.27 17.76
CA LEU A 339 -8.50 -10.16 18.73
C LEU A 339 -7.77 -11.50 18.82
N THR A 340 -7.39 -11.87 20.04
CA THR A 340 -6.91 -13.21 20.40
C THR A 340 -8.07 -14.19 20.64
N PRO A 341 -7.85 -15.52 20.55
CA PRO A 341 -8.86 -16.53 20.87
C PRO A 341 -9.48 -16.41 22.27
N GLU A 342 -8.75 -15.81 23.20
CA GLU A 342 -9.15 -15.61 24.60
C GLU A 342 -10.04 -14.36 24.79
N ALA A 343 -10.23 -13.53 23.75
CA ALA A 343 -11.09 -12.36 23.83
C ALA A 343 -12.58 -12.74 23.97
N PRO A 344 -13.37 -12.04 24.80
CA PRO A 344 -14.79 -12.36 25.02
C PRO A 344 -15.66 -12.44 23.76
N LEU A 345 -15.34 -11.66 22.73
CA LEU A 345 -16.10 -11.59 21.46
C LEU A 345 -15.60 -12.54 20.38
N TYR A 346 -14.47 -13.23 20.58
CA TYR A 346 -13.77 -13.95 19.52
C TYR A 346 -14.64 -15.01 18.84
N ALA A 347 -15.28 -15.88 19.64
CA ALA A 347 -16.11 -16.97 19.10
C ALA A 347 -17.26 -16.45 18.22
N GLN A 348 -17.89 -15.34 18.60
CA GLN A 348 -18.96 -14.72 17.82
C GLN A 348 -18.43 -14.12 16.52
N VAL A 349 -17.31 -13.40 16.58
CA VAL A 349 -16.64 -12.80 15.42
C VAL A 349 -16.24 -13.87 14.40
N ILE A 350 -15.69 -14.99 14.88
CA ILE A 350 -15.32 -16.13 14.04
C ILE A 350 -16.54 -16.74 13.36
N ALA A 351 -17.61 -17.01 14.11
CA ALA A 351 -18.84 -17.59 13.57
C ALA A 351 -19.52 -16.66 12.55
N ASP A 352 -19.44 -15.33 12.75
CA ASP A 352 -19.96 -14.36 11.79
C ASP A 352 -19.08 -14.27 10.54
N SER A 353 -17.75 -14.37 10.68
CA SER A 353 -16.82 -14.35 9.54
C SER A 353 -17.03 -15.53 8.59
N GLU A 354 -17.37 -16.72 9.11
CA GLU A 354 -17.55 -17.94 8.32
C GLU A 354 -18.76 -17.86 7.38
N LYS A 355 -19.76 -17.04 7.72
CA LYS A 355 -20.92 -16.77 6.84
C LYS A 355 -20.54 -15.98 5.59
N LEU A 356 -19.35 -15.36 5.56
CA LEU A 356 -18.87 -14.58 4.43
C LEU A 356 -18.14 -15.40 3.37
N ALA A 357 -17.96 -16.71 3.58
CA ALA A 357 -17.31 -17.59 2.60
C ALA A 357 -18.09 -17.70 1.27
N GLU A 358 -19.38 -17.32 1.25
CA GLU A 358 -20.23 -17.33 0.05
C GLU A 358 -20.30 -15.96 -0.65
N VAL A 359 -19.60 -14.95 -0.14
CA VAL A 359 -19.57 -13.61 -0.76
C VAL A 359 -18.81 -13.66 -2.09
N THR A 360 -19.34 -12.95 -3.09
CA THR A 360 -18.67 -12.75 -4.39
C THR A 360 -17.99 -11.38 -4.44
N LEU A 361 -16.91 -11.28 -5.21
CA LEU A 361 -16.24 -10.00 -5.49
C LEU A 361 -16.75 -9.44 -6.83
N PRO A 362 -16.85 -8.10 -7.00
CA PRO A 362 -16.42 -7.07 -6.06
C PRO A 362 -17.35 -6.91 -4.85
N PHE A 363 -16.77 -6.77 -3.65
CA PHE A 363 -17.52 -6.56 -2.40
C PHE A 363 -17.52 -5.08 -2.01
N SER A 364 -18.71 -4.50 -1.83
CA SER A 364 -18.88 -3.08 -1.46
C SER A 364 -18.76 -2.90 0.05
N ALA A 365 -17.56 -2.49 0.49
CA ALA A 365 -17.21 -2.40 1.90
C ALA A 365 -17.96 -1.28 2.64
N GLN A 366 -18.17 -0.13 1.99
CA GLN A 366 -18.89 1.00 2.60
C GLN A 366 -20.35 0.67 2.96
N SER A 367 -21.04 -0.10 2.11
CA SER A 367 -22.44 -0.47 2.33
C SER A 367 -22.61 -1.59 3.37
N LYS A 368 -21.53 -2.31 3.69
CA LYS A 368 -21.54 -3.48 4.57
C LYS A 368 -20.35 -3.43 5.53
N PRO A 369 -20.28 -2.42 6.42
CA PRO A 369 -19.08 -2.14 7.18
C PRO A 369 -18.74 -3.23 8.20
N TYR A 370 -19.72 -4.00 8.68
CA TYR A 370 -19.46 -5.11 9.59
C TYR A 370 -18.87 -6.30 8.83
N SER A 371 -19.50 -6.70 7.73
CA SER A 371 -18.97 -7.74 6.84
C SER A 371 -17.60 -7.34 6.27
N ALA A 372 -17.39 -6.06 5.95
CA ALA A 372 -16.10 -5.53 5.48
C ALA A 372 -14.97 -5.70 6.50
N ALA A 373 -15.26 -5.56 7.79
CA ALA A 373 -14.27 -5.77 8.85
C ALA A 373 -14.02 -7.25 9.16
N LEU A 374 -15.01 -8.11 8.94
CA LEU A 374 -14.89 -9.57 9.14
C LEU A 374 -14.20 -10.28 7.97
N LEU A 375 -14.35 -9.77 6.75
CA LEU A 375 -13.80 -10.37 5.54
C LEU A 375 -12.26 -10.53 5.59
N PRO A 376 -11.44 -9.52 5.95
CA PRO A 376 -10.00 -9.71 6.09
C PRO A 376 -9.65 -10.81 7.09
N LEU A 377 -10.36 -10.91 8.21
CA LEU A 377 -10.15 -11.97 9.20
C LEU A 377 -10.41 -13.37 8.62
N LEU A 378 -11.50 -13.54 7.86
CA LEU A 378 -11.78 -14.80 7.16
C LEU A 378 -10.65 -15.14 6.17
N LEU A 379 -10.25 -14.16 5.37
CA LEU A 379 -9.27 -14.36 4.29
C LEU A 379 -7.87 -14.65 4.82
N GLU A 380 -7.49 -14.03 5.94
CA GLU A 380 -6.26 -14.33 6.66
C GLU A 380 -6.27 -15.76 7.23
N ARG A 381 -7.40 -16.20 7.82
CA ARG A 381 -7.56 -17.59 8.29
C ARG A 381 -7.45 -18.60 7.14
N ILE A 382 -8.09 -18.32 6.00
CA ILE A 382 -7.97 -19.15 4.79
C ILE A 382 -6.51 -19.22 4.34
N LEU A 383 -5.79 -18.10 4.32
CA LEU A 383 -4.37 -18.06 3.95
C LEU A 383 -3.48 -18.89 4.90
N LYS A 384 -3.76 -18.80 6.20
CA LYS A 384 -3.03 -19.49 7.28
C LYS A 384 -3.44 -20.96 7.45
N ASP A 385 -4.53 -21.44 6.82
CA ASP A 385 -4.97 -22.84 6.88
C ASP A 385 -3.82 -23.78 6.45
N PRO A 386 -3.33 -24.66 7.34
CA PRO A 386 -2.31 -25.65 7.00
C PRO A 386 -2.75 -26.64 5.92
N ALA A 387 -4.05 -26.95 5.82
CA ALA A 387 -4.58 -27.79 4.75
C ALA A 387 -4.52 -27.07 3.39
N GLY A 388 -4.53 -25.72 3.41
CA GLY A 388 -4.46 -24.87 2.24
C GLY A 388 -5.68 -25.05 1.34
N THR A 389 -6.86 -25.28 1.91
CA THR A 389 -8.10 -25.52 1.17
C THR A 389 -8.35 -24.39 0.17
N LYS A 390 -8.78 -24.74 -1.05
CA LYS A 390 -9.08 -23.73 -2.09
C LYS A 390 -10.02 -22.66 -1.54
N SER A 391 -9.61 -21.40 -1.67
CA SER A 391 -10.41 -20.25 -1.30
C SER A 391 -11.60 -20.10 -2.26
N PRO A 392 -12.80 -19.72 -1.77
CA PRO A 392 -13.94 -19.41 -2.64
C PRO A 392 -13.66 -18.20 -3.55
N PHE A 393 -12.67 -17.37 -3.21
CA PHE A 393 -12.27 -16.18 -3.97
C PHE A 393 -11.17 -16.46 -5.02
N ALA A 394 -10.62 -17.68 -5.05
CA ALA A 394 -9.45 -17.98 -5.87
C ALA A 394 -9.73 -18.01 -7.38
N ASP A 395 -10.97 -18.33 -7.78
CA ASP A 395 -11.34 -18.40 -9.19
C ASP A 395 -11.41 -17.01 -9.85
N GLU A 396 -11.76 -15.97 -9.09
CA GLU A 396 -11.75 -14.58 -9.56
C GLU A 396 -10.31 -14.06 -9.70
N PHE A 397 -9.48 -14.30 -8.69
CA PHE A 397 -8.10 -13.84 -8.67
C PHE A 397 -7.24 -14.66 -7.69
N PRO A 398 -6.02 -15.08 -8.06
CA PRO A 398 -5.35 -14.93 -9.36
C PRO A 398 -5.88 -15.88 -10.47
N GLY A 399 -6.93 -16.65 -10.21
CA GLY A 399 -7.57 -17.54 -11.17
C GLY A 399 -7.19 -19.02 -11.00
N SER A 400 -7.77 -19.87 -11.83
CA SER A 400 -7.50 -21.32 -11.84
C SER A 400 -7.01 -21.76 -13.22
N VAL A 401 -6.31 -22.89 -13.25
CA VAL A 401 -5.96 -23.58 -14.50
C VAL A 401 -7.16 -24.40 -14.99
N PRO A 402 -7.48 -24.43 -16.29
CA PRO A 402 -8.53 -25.29 -16.84
C PRO A 402 -8.37 -26.76 -16.47
N ALA A 403 -9.49 -27.41 -16.13
CA ALA A 403 -9.53 -28.82 -15.78
C ALA A 403 -8.97 -29.70 -16.92
N GLY A 404 -8.19 -30.73 -16.57
CA GLY A 404 -7.57 -31.63 -17.53
C GLY A 404 -6.24 -31.14 -18.12
N SER A 405 -5.76 -29.97 -17.70
CA SER A 405 -4.41 -29.49 -18.02
C SER A 405 -3.34 -30.45 -17.50
N ALA A 406 -2.22 -30.55 -18.22
CA ALA A 406 -1.12 -31.44 -17.83
C ALA A 406 -0.33 -30.87 -16.64
N VAL A 407 -0.21 -31.68 -15.59
CA VAL A 407 0.62 -31.38 -14.42
C VAL A 407 2.10 -31.56 -14.76
N SER A 408 2.92 -30.60 -14.33
CA SER A 408 4.38 -30.66 -14.47
C SER A 408 4.99 -31.63 -13.45
N ALA A 409 5.94 -32.44 -13.89
CA ALA A 409 6.67 -33.38 -13.05
C ALA A 409 8.18 -33.16 -13.20
N ASN A 410 8.89 -33.26 -12.07
CA ASN A 410 10.36 -33.19 -11.97
C ASN A 410 10.98 -31.96 -12.65
N LYS A 411 10.40 -30.77 -12.46
CA LYS A 411 10.97 -29.52 -12.98
C LYS A 411 12.16 -29.13 -12.09
N THR A 412 13.37 -29.18 -12.63
CA THR A 412 14.57 -28.72 -11.92
C THR A 412 14.88 -27.25 -12.23
N ILE A 413 15.13 -26.46 -11.19
CA ILE A 413 15.49 -25.04 -11.25
C ILE A 413 16.84 -24.86 -10.55
N GLU A 414 17.82 -24.31 -11.26
CA GLU A 414 19.08 -23.88 -10.63
C GLU A 414 18.85 -22.54 -9.91
N VAL A 415 19.17 -22.51 -8.62
CA VAL A 415 19.11 -21.31 -7.78
C VAL A 415 20.53 -20.85 -7.50
N ASP A 416 20.85 -19.62 -7.91
CA ASP A 416 22.08 -18.94 -7.56
C ASP A 416 21.89 -18.15 -6.27
N PHE A 417 22.71 -18.44 -5.25
CA PHE A 417 22.67 -17.74 -3.97
C PHE A 417 23.64 -16.55 -3.95
N GLU A 418 24.43 -16.31 -5.00
CA GLU A 418 25.29 -15.14 -5.08
C GLU A 418 24.54 -13.95 -5.72
N PHE A 419 24.23 -12.95 -4.89
CA PHE A 419 23.60 -11.70 -5.34
C PHE A 419 24.04 -10.50 -4.51
N SER A 420 23.93 -9.28 -5.07
CA SER A 420 24.18 -8.02 -4.36
C SER A 420 22.86 -7.44 -3.84
N LYS A 421 22.93 -6.67 -2.76
CA LYS A 421 21.82 -5.82 -2.29
C LYS A 421 21.90 -4.39 -2.82
N PHE A 422 22.95 -4.06 -3.56
CA PHE A 422 23.16 -2.76 -4.22
C PHE A 422 23.08 -1.52 -3.30
N ASN A 423 23.24 -1.69 -1.98
CA ASN A 423 23.19 -0.60 -0.99
C ASN A 423 24.15 0.58 -1.33
N SER A 424 25.24 0.32 -2.04
CA SER A 424 26.22 1.33 -2.50
C SER A 424 25.61 2.34 -3.47
N LEU A 425 24.56 1.97 -4.21
CA LEU A 425 23.89 2.83 -5.19
C LEU A 425 23.03 3.93 -4.55
N ARG A 426 22.56 3.68 -3.31
CA ARG A 426 21.67 4.58 -2.54
C ARG A 426 20.32 4.85 -3.21
N GLN A 427 19.93 3.92 -4.08
CA GLN A 427 18.64 3.87 -4.74
C GLN A 427 17.52 3.65 -3.71
N LEU A 428 16.32 4.17 -3.95
CA LEU A 428 15.17 3.97 -3.05
C LEU A 428 14.77 2.49 -2.98
N TYR A 429 14.80 1.83 -4.14
CA TYR A 429 14.45 0.42 -4.27
C TYR A 429 15.46 -0.27 -5.19
N THR A 430 15.76 -1.52 -4.89
CA THR A 430 16.68 -2.34 -5.67
C THR A 430 16.11 -3.75 -5.78
N PRO A 431 16.34 -4.47 -6.90
CA PRO A 431 15.78 -5.81 -7.07
C PRO A 431 16.26 -6.80 -6.02
N ASP A 432 15.35 -7.67 -5.57
CA ASP A 432 15.69 -8.89 -4.86
C ASP A 432 15.95 -10.06 -5.84
N ASN A 433 16.57 -11.13 -5.35
CA ASN A 433 16.92 -12.28 -6.18
C ASN A 433 15.76 -13.29 -6.27
N TRP A 434 14.64 -12.92 -6.89
CA TRP A 434 13.53 -13.85 -7.14
C TRP A 434 13.81 -14.69 -8.40
N ILE A 435 13.80 -16.02 -8.27
CA ILE A 435 13.95 -16.95 -9.40
C ILE A 435 12.57 -17.41 -9.89
N SER A 436 12.23 -17.04 -11.13
CA SER A 436 11.05 -17.52 -11.85
C SER A 436 11.18 -18.99 -12.21
N THR A 437 10.16 -19.80 -11.90
CA THR A 437 10.17 -21.24 -12.18
C THR A 437 9.46 -21.62 -13.49
N GLY A 438 8.64 -20.71 -14.02
CA GLY A 438 7.72 -21.00 -15.13
C GLY A 438 6.57 -21.94 -14.75
N LEU A 439 6.31 -22.13 -13.46
CA LEU A 439 5.22 -22.94 -12.94
C LEU A 439 4.14 -22.09 -12.26
N TYR A 440 2.91 -22.57 -12.32
CA TYR A 440 1.75 -22.05 -11.64
C TYR A 440 1.15 -23.12 -10.72
N ALA A 441 1.01 -22.84 -9.44
CA ALA A 441 0.29 -23.70 -8.51
C ALA A 441 -1.21 -23.37 -8.58
N ASN A 442 -2.04 -24.39 -8.84
CA ASN A 442 -3.50 -24.22 -8.89
C ASN A 442 -4.06 -24.03 -7.46
N PRO A 443 -5.13 -23.26 -7.26
CA PRO A 443 -5.68 -23.01 -5.94
C PRO A 443 -6.07 -24.30 -5.21
N GLY A 444 -5.58 -24.48 -3.98
CA GLY A 444 -5.84 -25.64 -3.15
C GLY A 444 -5.07 -26.92 -3.53
N GLU A 445 -4.25 -26.89 -4.57
CA GLU A 445 -3.40 -28.02 -4.96
C GLU A 445 -2.00 -27.88 -4.37
N SER A 446 -1.46 -29.00 -3.85
CA SER A 446 -0.10 -29.01 -3.30
C SER A 446 0.96 -29.16 -4.40
N ILE A 447 2.08 -28.47 -4.22
CA ILE A 447 3.35 -28.77 -4.90
C ILE A 447 4.34 -29.37 -3.91
N THR A 448 5.22 -30.23 -4.41
CA THR A 448 6.34 -30.80 -3.66
C THR A 448 7.64 -30.20 -4.14
N ILE A 449 8.47 -29.72 -3.21
CA ILE A 449 9.77 -29.10 -3.49
C ILE A 449 10.85 -29.90 -2.77
N GLU A 450 11.76 -30.47 -3.53
CA GLU A 450 12.92 -31.21 -3.04
C GLU A 450 14.13 -30.29 -3.00
N VAL A 451 14.60 -30.02 -1.78
CA VAL A 451 15.74 -29.16 -1.50
C VAL A 451 16.94 -30.02 -1.12
N PRO A 452 18.10 -29.89 -1.80
CA PRO A 452 19.30 -30.66 -1.48
C PRO A 452 19.78 -30.47 -0.03
N THR A 453 20.43 -31.50 0.51
CA THR A 453 21.08 -31.43 1.84
C THR A 453 22.08 -30.28 1.88
N GLY A 454 22.06 -29.48 2.96
CA GLY A 454 22.96 -28.34 3.13
C GLY A 454 22.47 -27.03 2.48
N THR A 455 21.36 -27.05 1.76
CA THR A 455 20.74 -25.83 1.22
C THR A 455 19.79 -25.21 2.26
N THR A 456 20.26 -24.16 2.91
CA THR A 456 19.47 -23.26 3.77
C THR A 456 19.26 -21.90 3.08
N ASP A 457 18.47 -21.02 3.74
CA ASP A 457 18.24 -19.63 3.33
C ASP A 457 17.50 -19.50 1.98
N LEU A 458 16.47 -20.32 1.81
CA LEU A 458 15.65 -20.37 0.60
C LEU A 458 14.17 -20.40 0.98
N ASP A 459 13.39 -19.50 0.42
CA ASP A 459 11.93 -19.51 0.51
C ASP A 459 11.31 -19.95 -0.81
N VAL A 460 10.10 -20.50 -0.74
CA VAL A 460 9.17 -20.53 -1.87
C VAL A 460 8.09 -19.48 -1.68
N GLN A 461 7.72 -18.82 -2.76
CA GLN A 461 6.54 -17.97 -2.82
C GLN A 461 5.58 -18.46 -3.91
N ILE A 462 4.29 -18.49 -3.59
CA ILE A 462 3.20 -18.75 -4.54
C ILE A 462 2.36 -17.48 -4.63
N GLY A 463 2.32 -16.87 -5.81
CA GLY A 463 1.75 -15.54 -6.06
C GLY A 463 2.83 -14.50 -6.32
N ALA A 464 2.64 -13.65 -7.33
CA ALA A 464 3.57 -12.59 -7.70
C ALA A 464 3.33 -11.25 -6.96
N HIS A 465 2.12 -11.07 -6.43
CA HIS A 465 1.65 -9.82 -5.82
C HIS A 465 2.24 -9.62 -4.42
N THR A 466 2.52 -8.37 -4.05
CA THR A 466 3.03 -8.01 -2.71
C THR A 466 2.08 -7.12 -1.91
N ASP A 467 1.05 -6.57 -2.54
CA ASP A 467 0.09 -5.69 -1.88
C ASP A 467 -0.80 -6.43 -0.88
N ASN A 468 -0.81 -5.91 0.35
CA ASN A 468 -1.72 -6.29 1.42
C ASN A 468 -2.80 -5.22 1.60
N LEU A 469 -4.03 -5.55 1.24
CA LEU A 469 -5.15 -4.59 1.30
C LEU A 469 -5.90 -4.60 2.66
N SER A 470 -5.49 -5.43 3.63
CA SER A 470 -6.32 -5.78 4.80
C SER A 470 -6.55 -4.63 5.78
N GLY A 471 -5.70 -3.60 5.73
CA GLY A 471 -5.79 -2.40 6.58
C GLY A 471 -6.16 -1.12 5.81
N LEU A 472 -6.51 -1.22 4.53
CA LEU A 472 -6.83 -0.06 3.69
C LEU A 472 -8.34 0.20 3.67
N SER A 473 -8.71 1.48 3.79
CA SER A 473 -10.10 1.92 3.60
C SER A 473 -10.43 1.89 2.11
N MET A 474 -10.90 0.75 1.63
CA MET A 474 -11.30 0.55 0.23
C MET A 474 -12.82 0.67 0.09
N ASP A 475 -13.28 1.36 -0.96
CA ASP A 475 -14.72 1.46 -1.26
C ASP A 475 -15.29 0.10 -1.68
N LYS A 476 -14.51 -0.62 -2.50
CA LYS A 476 -14.82 -1.94 -3.05
C LYS A 476 -13.57 -2.81 -2.98
N TRP A 477 -13.77 -4.09 -2.66
CA TRP A 477 -12.73 -5.11 -2.68
C TRP A 477 -12.90 -5.92 -3.95
N LEU A 478 -11.94 -5.85 -4.86
CA LEU A 478 -11.96 -6.52 -6.17
C LEU A 478 -11.28 -7.89 -6.12
N ARG A 479 -10.42 -8.12 -5.13
CA ARG A 479 -9.77 -9.40 -4.83
C ARG A 479 -9.64 -9.59 -3.31
N ALA A 480 -9.26 -10.80 -2.88
CA ALA A 480 -8.82 -11.00 -1.50
C ALA A 480 -7.60 -10.11 -1.17
N PRO A 481 -7.46 -9.55 0.04
CA PRO A 481 -6.39 -8.61 0.37
C PRO A 481 -4.98 -9.12 0.24
N VAL A 482 -4.78 -10.40 0.57
CA VAL A 482 -3.49 -11.07 0.48
C VAL A 482 -3.72 -12.37 -0.28
N VAL A 483 -3.09 -12.46 -1.45
CA VAL A 483 -3.21 -13.61 -2.36
C VAL A 483 -1.90 -14.35 -2.55
N THR A 484 -0.90 -14.00 -1.76
CA THR A 484 0.46 -14.54 -1.86
C THR A 484 0.80 -15.32 -0.60
N LYS A 485 1.40 -16.50 -0.77
CA LYS A 485 1.89 -17.34 0.32
C LYS A 485 3.38 -17.57 0.18
N ARG A 486 4.15 -17.14 1.18
CA ARG A 486 5.60 -17.34 1.26
C ARG A 486 5.95 -18.25 2.44
N VAL A 487 6.80 -19.25 2.19
CA VAL A 487 7.15 -20.28 3.17
C VAL A 487 8.66 -20.57 3.11
N PRO A 488 9.37 -20.59 4.25
CA PRO A 488 10.77 -21.02 4.28
C PRO A 488 10.89 -22.51 3.98
N LEU A 489 11.86 -22.86 3.13
CA LEU A 489 12.15 -24.24 2.78
C LEU A 489 13.26 -24.81 3.67
N THR A 490 13.12 -26.10 3.98
CA THR A 490 14.14 -26.87 4.71
C THR A 490 14.75 -27.93 3.79
N PRO A 491 16.01 -28.38 4.03
CA PRO A 491 16.57 -29.50 3.29
C PRO A 491 15.67 -30.74 3.35
N GLY A 492 15.46 -31.39 2.21
CA GLY A 492 14.56 -32.53 2.05
C GLY A 492 13.26 -32.16 1.32
N LYS A 493 12.20 -32.92 1.58
CA LYS A 493 10.90 -32.77 0.92
C LYS A 493 10.02 -31.76 1.65
N ASN A 494 9.62 -30.70 0.96
CA ASN A 494 8.68 -29.70 1.44
C ASN A 494 7.38 -29.82 0.63
N THR A 495 6.22 -29.81 1.30
CA THR A 495 4.91 -29.81 0.64
C THR A 495 4.23 -28.48 0.93
N VAL A 496 3.83 -27.76 -0.12
CA VAL A 496 3.28 -26.40 0.00
C VAL A 496 1.98 -26.32 -0.78
N THR A 497 0.94 -25.79 -0.12
CA THR A 497 -0.39 -25.56 -0.71
C THR A 497 -0.76 -24.10 -0.52
N SER A 498 -1.22 -23.44 -1.59
CA SER A 498 -1.78 -22.08 -1.54
C SER A 498 -3.28 -22.13 -1.78
N PRO A 499 -4.12 -21.51 -0.92
CA PRO A 499 -5.56 -21.49 -1.12
C PRO A 499 -5.98 -20.64 -2.33
N TYR A 500 -5.14 -19.69 -2.74
CA TYR A 500 -5.39 -18.81 -3.89
C TYR A 500 -4.63 -19.24 -5.16
N GLY A 501 -3.65 -20.15 -5.06
CA GLY A 501 -2.77 -20.46 -6.19
C GLY A 501 -1.87 -19.29 -6.58
N GLY A 502 -1.19 -19.39 -7.73
CA GLY A 502 -0.28 -18.36 -8.25
C GLY A 502 0.99 -18.90 -8.92
N LEU A 503 1.75 -18.01 -9.56
CA LEU A 503 3.09 -18.33 -10.06
C LEU A 503 4.01 -18.71 -8.91
N VAL A 504 4.91 -19.66 -9.14
CA VAL A 504 5.84 -20.20 -8.14
C VAL A 504 7.23 -19.57 -8.31
N TYR A 505 7.78 -19.06 -7.22
CA TYR A 505 9.10 -18.42 -7.14
C TYR A 505 9.97 -19.10 -6.08
N LEU A 506 11.26 -19.18 -6.36
CA LEU A 506 12.28 -19.56 -5.38
C LEU A 506 13.08 -18.29 -5.01
N ILE A 507 13.24 -18.00 -3.73
CA ILE A 507 13.81 -16.74 -3.24
C ILE A 507 14.91 -17.02 -2.21
N PRO A 508 16.20 -16.91 -2.59
CA PRO A 508 17.31 -16.91 -1.66
C PRO A 508 17.20 -15.73 -0.70
N THR A 509 17.20 -15.99 0.60
CA THR A 509 17.05 -14.95 1.63
C THR A 509 18.41 -14.41 2.10
N LYS A 510 19.50 -15.09 1.75
CA LYS A 510 20.86 -14.71 2.13
C LYS A 510 21.86 -14.95 1.01
N SER A 511 22.57 -13.89 0.63
CA SER A 511 23.64 -13.98 -0.36
C SER A 511 24.81 -14.83 0.16
N THR A 512 25.21 -15.82 -0.63
CA THR A 512 26.31 -16.74 -0.33
C THR A 512 27.18 -16.91 -1.58
N PRO A 513 28.39 -16.31 -1.62
CA PRO A 513 29.26 -16.35 -2.78
C PRO A 513 29.55 -17.77 -3.28
N GLY A 514 29.46 -17.97 -4.60
CA GLY A 514 29.73 -19.23 -5.30
C GLY A 514 28.76 -20.39 -5.03
N LYS A 515 27.72 -20.20 -4.20
CA LYS A 515 26.76 -21.27 -3.85
C LYS A 515 25.65 -21.33 -4.89
N LYS A 516 25.47 -22.50 -5.48
CA LYS A 516 24.35 -22.84 -6.36
C LYS A 516 23.68 -24.12 -5.89
N ALA A 517 22.37 -24.25 -6.08
CA ALA A 517 21.64 -25.49 -5.80
C ALA A 517 20.58 -25.77 -6.86
N ASN A 518 20.43 -27.04 -7.23
CA ASN A 518 19.34 -27.50 -8.09
C ASN A 518 18.15 -27.93 -7.24
N ILE A 519 17.03 -27.23 -7.38
CA ILE A 519 15.79 -27.49 -6.65
C ILE A 519 14.82 -28.20 -7.59
N THR A 520 14.25 -29.32 -7.16
CA THR A 520 13.29 -30.07 -7.99
C THR A 520 11.86 -29.84 -7.50
N ILE A 521 10.98 -29.44 -8.40
CA ILE A 521 9.57 -29.16 -8.13
C ILE A 521 8.71 -30.20 -8.85
N ASN A 522 7.80 -30.82 -8.10
CA ASN A 522 6.80 -31.75 -8.57
C ASN A 522 5.40 -31.18 -8.31
N GLY A 523 4.54 -31.19 -9.35
CA GLY A 523 3.23 -30.53 -9.31
C GLY A 523 3.24 -29.16 -9.99
N GLY A 524 2.06 -28.53 -10.01
CA GLY A 524 1.83 -27.27 -10.72
C GLY A 524 1.72 -27.44 -12.23
N TYR A 525 1.43 -26.34 -12.92
CA TYR A 525 1.16 -26.29 -14.35
C TYR A 525 2.14 -25.36 -15.03
N SER A 526 2.53 -25.66 -16.27
CA SER A 526 3.42 -24.75 -17.00
C SER A 526 2.72 -23.42 -17.26
N ALA A 527 3.41 -22.32 -16.99
CA ALA A 527 2.99 -20.98 -17.36
C ALA A 527 3.61 -20.57 -18.71
N PRO A 528 3.01 -19.62 -19.45
CA PRO A 528 3.71 -18.94 -20.53
C PRO A 528 4.90 -18.17 -19.95
N TYR A 529 6.11 -18.63 -20.24
CA TYR A 529 7.34 -18.01 -19.75
C TYR A 529 8.33 -17.85 -20.90
N TYR A 530 8.61 -16.61 -21.25
CA TYR A 530 9.57 -16.26 -22.29
C TYR A 530 10.79 -15.59 -21.69
N VAL A 531 11.98 -16.11 -22.00
CA VAL A 531 13.26 -15.51 -21.64
C VAL A 531 14.01 -15.15 -22.92
N MET A 532 14.27 -13.86 -23.13
CA MET A 532 14.96 -13.35 -24.30
C MET A 532 16.33 -14.01 -24.46
N GLY A 533 16.67 -14.41 -25.69
CA GLY A 533 17.91 -15.12 -25.99
C GLY A 533 17.98 -16.59 -25.56
N LYS A 534 17.06 -17.06 -24.69
CA LYS A 534 17.02 -18.48 -24.23
C LYS A 534 15.82 -19.26 -24.78
N THR A 535 14.65 -18.62 -24.88
CA THR A 535 13.42 -19.29 -25.34
C THR A 535 13.40 -19.37 -26.87
N ASN A 536 13.08 -20.54 -27.40
CA ASN A 536 12.94 -20.71 -28.85
C ASN A 536 11.69 -20.00 -29.36
N LYS A 537 11.83 -19.11 -30.35
CA LYS A 537 10.70 -18.32 -30.90
C LYS A 537 9.61 -19.17 -31.56
N ASN A 538 9.97 -20.29 -32.20
CA ASN A 538 8.98 -21.16 -32.82
C ASN A 538 8.16 -21.91 -31.77
N ASP A 539 8.81 -22.38 -30.70
CA ASP A 539 8.13 -23.02 -29.58
C ASP A 539 7.27 -22.00 -28.83
N TRP A 540 7.75 -20.77 -28.66
CA TRP A 540 6.95 -19.67 -28.12
C TRP A 540 5.62 -19.51 -28.86
N LYS A 541 5.68 -19.35 -30.19
CA LYS A 541 4.49 -19.13 -31.02
C LYS A 541 3.54 -20.33 -31.07
N LYS A 542 4.09 -21.56 -31.04
CA LYS A 542 3.30 -22.79 -31.25
C LYS A 542 2.76 -23.39 -29.96
N THR A 543 3.51 -23.30 -28.85
CA THR A 543 3.23 -24.06 -27.63
C THR A 543 3.30 -23.20 -26.37
N ILE A 544 4.44 -22.56 -26.08
CA ILE A 544 4.69 -21.97 -24.75
C ILE A 544 3.71 -20.85 -24.43
N ARG A 545 3.43 -19.95 -25.39
CA ARG A 545 2.47 -18.86 -25.17
C ARG A 545 1.03 -19.34 -24.97
N HIS A 546 0.73 -20.62 -25.23
CA HIS A 546 -0.58 -21.25 -25.10
C HIS A 546 -0.68 -22.16 -23.87
N ASN A 547 0.35 -22.22 -23.02
CA ASN A 547 0.32 -22.93 -21.74
C ASN A 547 -0.83 -22.46 -20.84
N SER A 548 -1.50 -23.38 -20.16
CA SER A 548 -2.84 -23.17 -19.58
C SER A 548 -2.92 -22.24 -18.36
N ALA A 549 -1.79 -21.83 -17.77
CA ALA A 549 -1.81 -20.94 -16.61
C ALA A 549 -2.47 -19.58 -16.92
N PRO A 550 -3.14 -18.95 -15.92
CA PRO A 550 -3.76 -17.64 -16.11
C PRO A 550 -2.74 -16.49 -16.17
N TRP A 551 -1.51 -16.68 -15.69
CA TRP A 551 -0.46 -15.65 -15.64
C TRP A 551 0.78 -16.06 -16.43
N ALA A 552 1.46 -15.06 -17.00
CA ALA A 552 2.63 -15.22 -17.83
C ALA A 552 3.79 -14.34 -17.37
N GLU A 553 5.02 -14.72 -17.70
CA GLU A 553 6.23 -13.90 -17.50
C GLU A 553 6.99 -13.71 -18.82
N LEU A 554 7.39 -12.47 -19.10
CA LEU A 554 8.33 -12.10 -20.17
C LEU A 554 9.59 -11.51 -19.53
N GLN A 555 10.76 -12.04 -19.85
CA GLN A 555 12.01 -11.71 -19.18
C GLN A 555 13.13 -11.34 -20.14
N SER A 556 13.82 -10.23 -19.83
CA SER A 556 15.18 -9.90 -20.31
C SER A 556 16.19 -10.01 -19.16
N ASP A 557 17.41 -9.50 -19.36
CA ASP A 557 18.40 -9.39 -18.28
C ASP A 557 18.11 -8.21 -17.32
N ARG A 558 17.29 -7.23 -17.73
CA ARG A 558 16.96 -6.02 -16.94
C ARG A 558 15.54 -6.02 -16.38
N VAL A 559 14.60 -6.71 -17.03
CA VAL A 559 13.16 -6.68 -16.64
C VAL A 559 12.51 -8.06 -16.66
N ILE A 560 11.54 -8.25 -15.76
CA ILE A 560 10.55 -9.32 -15.82
C ILE A 560 9.15 -8.71 -15.73
N LEU A 561 8.34 -8.93 -16.75
CA LEU A 561 6.94 -8.49 -16.81
C LEU A 561 6.03 -9.66 -16.48
N THR A 562 5.20 -9.51 -15.45
CA THR A 562 4.20 -10.49 -15.02
C THR A 562 2.81 -9.95 -15.34
N VAL A 563 2.15 -10.55 -16.32
CA VAL A 563 0.84 -10.10 -16.85
C VAL A 563 -0.14 -11.27 -16.97
N PRO A 564 -1.46 -11.00 -16.98
CA PRO A 564 -2.43 -12.01 -17.36
C PRO A 564 -2.10 -12.59 -18.74
N SER A 565 -2.19 -13.91 -18.88
CA SER A 565 -1.73 -14.64 -20.06
C SER A 565 -2.48 -14.24 -21.33
N GLU A 566 -3.71 -13.73 -21.22
CA GLU A 566 -4.50 -13.24 -22.35
C GLU A 566 -3.76 -12.18 -23.17
N TYR A 567 -3.02 -11.29 -22.52
CA TYR A 567 -2.29 -10.19 -23.19
C TYR A 567 -1.09 -10.68 -24.01
N ILE A 568 -0.58 -11.88 -23.74
CA ILE A 568 0.58 -12.45 -24.45
C ILE A 568 0.23 -13.57 -25.43
N ARG A 569 -1.01 -14.09 -25.44
CA ARG A 569 -1.41 -15.23 -26.30
C ARG A 569 -1.18 -14.94 -27.78
N HIS A 570 -1.25 -13.68 -28.17
CA HIS A 570 -1.07 -13.21 -29.55
C HIS A 570 0.25 -12.46 -29.77
N LEU A 571 1.13 -12.39 -28.77
CA LEU A 571 2.43 -11.74 -28.88
C LEU A 571 3.41 -12.65 -29.64
N ASP A 572 3.66 -12.33 -30.90
CA ASP A 572 4.51 -13.14 -31.78
C ASP A 572 6.00 -12.92 -31.55
N ASN A 573 6.41 -11.71 -31.16
CA ASN A 573 7.82 -11.31 -31.06
C ASN A 573 8.12 -10.56 -29.75
N PRO A 574 8.24 -11.26 -28.61
CA PRO A 574 8.51 -10.61 -27.32
C PRO A 574 9.85 -9.84 -27.28
N ASP A 575 10.84 -10.24 -28.08
CA ASP A 575 12.14 -9.56 -28.16
C ASP A 575 12.03 -8.07 -28.51
N GLU A 576 11.08 -7.70 -29.37
CA GLU A 576 10.93 -6.31 -29.79
C GLU A 576 10.50 -5.41 -28.62
N VAL A 577 9.64 -5.93 -27.75
CA VAL A 577 9.15 -5.24 -26.56
C VAL A 577 10.22 -5.22 -25.47
N LEU A 578 10.83 -6.38 -25.17
CA LEU A 578 11.82 -6.51 -24.11
C LEU A 578 13.08 -5.67 -24.36
N LYS A 579 13.49 -5.49 -25.62
CA LYS A 579 14.60 -4.59 -25.97
C LYS A 579 14.32 -3.13 -25.63
N LEU A 580 13.07 -2.68 -25.73
CA LEU A 580 12.70 -1.30 -25.42
C LEU A 580 12.75 -1.03 -23.91
N TRP A 581 12.36 -2.03 -23.12
CA TRP A 581 12.60 -2.01 -21.68
C TRP A 581 14.09 -1.94 -21.38
N ASP A 582 14.92 -2.79 -21.99
CA ASP A 582 16.38 -2.78 -21.79
C ASP A 582 17.01 -1.44 -22.21
N GLU A 583 16.56 -0.83 -23.31
CA GLU A 583 16.96 0.52 -23.76
C GLU A 583 16.63 1.58 -22.70
N MET A 584 15.41 1.56 -22.13
CA MET A 584 15.01 2.48 -21.05
C MET A 584 15.91 2.33 -19.81
N PHE A 585 16.18 1.09 -19.38
CA PHE A 585 17.09 0.85 -18.25
C PHE A 585 18.51 1.35 -18.53
N GLY A 586 19.01 1.19 -19.77
CA GLY A 586 20.30 1.73 -20.18
C GLY A 586 20.35 3.26 -20.06
N GLU A 587 19.30 3.96 -20.47
CA GLU A 587 19.22 5.42 -20.32
C GLU A 587 19.21 5.88 -18.86
N PHE A 588 18.65 5.07 -17.96
CA PHE A 588 18.61 5.38 -16.53
C PHE A 588 19.96 5.10 -15.87
N ASP A 589 20.62 4.01 -16.25
CA ASP A 589 21.99 3.70 -15.85
C ASP A 589 22.96 4.84 -16.26
N ASP A 590 22.83 5.32 -17.49
CA ASP A 590 23.60 6.47 -18.00
C ASP A 590 23.30 7.76 -17.23
N LEU A 591 22.01 8.04 -16.96
CA LEU A 591 21.61 9.22 -16.19
C LEU A 591 22.21 9.22 -14.78
N VAL A 592 22.25 8.07 -14.11
CA VAL A 592 22.84 7.99 -12.76
C VAL A 592 24.35 7.74 -12.79
N GLY A 593 24.95 7.47 -13.94
CA GLY A 593 26.40 7.21 -14.07
C GLY A 593 26.80 5.87 -13.44
N VAL A 594 26.15 4.78 -13.84
CA VAL A 594 26.53 3.40 -13.50
C VAL A 594 26.69 2.56 -14.76
N SER A 595 27.49 1.50 -14.69
CA SER A 595 27.54 0.47 -15.73
C SER A 595 28.07 -0.86 -15.18
N PRO A 596 27.88 -2.00 -15.88
CA PRO A 596 28.27 -3.31 -15.36
C PRO A 596 29.78 -3.47 -15.10
N ASP A 597 30.61 -2.76 -15.89
CA ASP A 597 32.06 -2.88 -15.87
C ASP A 597 32.76 -1.95 -14.87
N GLN A 598 32.00 -1.05 -14.24
CA GLN A 598 32.55 -0.15 -13.21
C GLN A 598 32.72 -0.89 -11.87
N PRO A 599 33.74 -0.52 -11.07
CA PRO A 599 33.84 -1.03 -9.71
C PRO A 599 32.75 -0.44 -8.82
N GLU A 600 32.49 -1.08 -7.69
CA GLU A 600 31.73 -0.47 -6.60
C GLU A 600 32.38 0.87 -6.19
N PRO A 601 31.58 1.93 -5.94
CA PRO A 601 30.13 1.92 -5.84
C PRO A 601 29.38 2.21 -7.15
N HIS A 602 30.04 2.32 -8.32
CA HIS A 602 29.39 2.72 -9.59
C HIS A 602 28.97 1.56 -10.50
N LYS A 603 28.96 0.34 -9.97
CA LYS A 603 28.53 -0.84 -10.69
C LYS A 603 27.00 -0.86 -10.82
N SER A 604 26.47 -1.06 -12.01
CA SER A 604 25.01 -1.11 -12.21
C SER A 604 24.38 -2.36 -11.59
N VAL A 605 23.08 -2.27 -11.32
CA VAL A 605 22.25 -3.41 -10.89
C VAL A 605 22.35 -4.54 -11.91
N ASN A 606 22.56 -5.78 -11.46
CA ASN A 606 22.68 -6.96 -12.34
C ASN A 606 21.57 -8.00 -12.13
N LEU A 607 20.50 -7.62 -11.44
CA LEU A 607 19.27 -8.39 -11.30
C LEU A 607 18.12 -7.68 -12.05
N PRO A 608 17.14 -8.42 -12.59
CA PRO A 608 16.03 -7.80 -13.29
C PRO A 608 15.03 -7.18 -12.32
N PHE A 609 14.55 -5.99 -12.65
CA PHE A 609 13.38 -5.36 -12.03
C PHE A 609 12.11 -6.13 -12.40
N ARG A 610 11.13 -6.20 -11.49
CA ARG A 610 9.89 -6.95 -11.69
C ARG A 610 8.70 -6.01 -11.75
N TYR A 611 7.80 -6.25 -12.70
CA TYR A 611 6.53 -5.55 -12.85
C TYR A 611 5.41 -6.58 -12.76
N VAL A 612 4.42 -6.34 -11.91
CA VAL A 612 3.33 -7.28 -11.67
C VAL A 612 1.98 -6.57 -11.82
N GLY A 613 1.19 -7.07 -12.75
CA GLY A 613 -0.20 -6.64 -12.89
C GLY A 613 -1.04 -7.16 -11.73
N ASP A 614 -1.99 -6.36 -11.25
CA ASP A 614 -2.95 -6.72 -10.21
C ASP A 614 -4.35 -6.18 -10.60
N ASN A 615 -5.42 -6.80 -10.10
CA ASN A 615 -6.76 -6.25 -10.22
C ASN A 615 -7.01 -5.12 -9.22
N GLN A 616 -6.29 -5.09 -8.10
CA GLN A 616 -6.37 -4.04 -7.10
C GLN A 616 -5.04 -3.86 -6.36
N ILE A 617 -4.49 -2.65 -6.47
CA ILE A 617 -3.23 -2.27 -5.81
C ILE A 617 -3.48 -1.40 -4.57
N SER A 618 -2.47 -1.29 -3.71
CA SER A 618 -2.54 -0.61 -2.42
C SER A 618 -2.55 0.92 -2.54
N ALA A 619 -1.97 1.47 -3.61
CA ALA A 619 -1.86 2.91 -3.84
C ALA A 619 -1.79 3.27 -5.33
N GLY A 620 -2.28 4.46 -5.66
CA GLY A 620 -2.11 5.06 -6.99
C GLY A 620 -2.75 4.24 -8.13
N PHE A 621 -2.24 4.46 -9.34
CA PHE A 621 -2.57 3.68 -10.54
C PHE A 621 -1.45 2.66 -10.88
N MET A 622 -0.23 2.98 -10.45
CA MET A 622 0.93 2.12 -10.33
C MET A 622 1.67 2.57 -9.07
N HIS A 623 2.56 1.74 -8.54
CA HIS A 623 3.54 2.17 -7.54
C HIS A 623 4.84 1.38 -7.63
N ALA A 624 5.93 2.05 -7.28
CA ALA A 624 7.27 1.49 -7.20
C ALA A 624 7.45 0.47 -6.06
N GLY A 625 8.54 -0.27 -6.12
CA GLY A 625 8.89 -1.37 -5.23
C GLY A 625 9.41 -2.58 -5.99
N TYR A 626 9.75 -3.64 -5.26
CA TYR A 626 10.07 -4.92 -5.87
C TYR A 626 9.03 -5.98 -5.48
N PRO A 627 8.04 -6.26 -6.35
CA PRO A 627 7.83 -5.73 -7.71
C PRO A 627 7.18 -4.34 -7.75
N ILE A 628 7.30 -3.68 -8.91
CA ILE A 628 6.47 -2.55 -9.31
C ILE A 628 5.07 -3.10 -9.61
N MET A 629 4.04 -2.54 -8.98
CA MET A 629 2.66 -3.02 -9.11
C MET A 629 1.85 -2.08 -10.02
N PHE A 630 0.96 -2.63 -10.84
CA PHE A 630 0.10 -1.84 -11.73
C PHE A 630 -1.28 -2.48 -11.94
N PHE A 631 -2.29 -1.67 -12.25
CA PHE A 631 -3.61 -2.20 -12.62
C PHE A 631 -3.58 -2.96 -13.95
N SER A 632 -3.93 -4.25 -13.91
CA SER A 632 -3.90 -5.14 -15.07
C SER A 632 -4.82 -4.68 -16.20
N GLN A 633 -6.08 -4.37 -15.88
CA GLN A 633 -7.11 -4.09 -16.89
C GLN A 633 -6.74 -2.90 -17.79
N SER A 634 -6.09 -1.88 -17.22
CA SER A 634 -5.75 -0.65 -17.92
C SER A 634 -4.34 -0.64 -18.49
N SER A 635 -3.40 -1.41 -17.92
CA SER A 635 -1.96 -1.21 -18.20
C SER A 635 -1.24 -2.46 -18.69
N ALA A 636 -1.78 -3.67 -18.50
CA ALA A 636 -1.09 -4.91 -18.90
C ALA A 636 -0.85 -4.99 -20.42
N LYS A 637 -1.76 -4.44 -21.23
CA LYS A 637 -1.59 -4.31 -22.69
C LYS A 637 -0.40 -3.39 -23.02
N ASP A 638 -0.31 -2.24 -22.36
CA ASP A 638 0.74 -1.25 -22.63
C ASP A 638 2.12 -1.77 -22.23
N ALA A 639 2.21 -2.59 -21.18
CA ALA A 639 3.45 -3.24 -20.76
C ALA A 639 4.07 -4.17 -21.82
N VAL A 640 3.23 -4.71 -22.72
CA VAL A 640 3.63 -5.69 -23.74
C VAL A 640 3.54 -5.19 -25.18
N THR A 641 3.51 -3.87 -25.38
CA THR A 641 3.43 -3.24 -26.71
C THR A 641 4.52 -2.19 -26.93
N VAL A 642 4.89 -1.97 -28.19
CA VAL A 642 5.92 -1.00 -28.56
C VAL A 642 5.48 0.43 -28.20
N GLU A 643 4.26 0.81 -28.56
CA GLU A 643 3.72 2.15 -28.30
C GLU A 643 3.58 2.40 -26.80
N GLY A 644 3.13 1.38 -26.05
CA GLY A 644 2.97 1.46 -24.59
C GLY A 644 4.28 1.70 -23.83
N ILE A 645 5.45 1.45 -24.46
CA ILE A 645 6.77 1.69 -23.86
C ILE A 645 7.44 2.94 -24.42
N LYS A 646 7.43 3.16 -25.76
CA LYS A 646 8.22 4.24 -26.39
C LYS A 646 7.52 5.60 -26.40
N THR A 647 6.21 5.66 -26.24
CA THR A 647 5.46 6.92 -26.33
C THR A 647 5.10 7.47 -24.94
N LEU A 648 4.49 8.65 -24.84
CA LEU A 648 4.04 9.18 -23.55
C LEU A 648 3.02 8.27 -22.82
N ALA A 649 2.43 7.26 -23.49
CA ALA A 649 1.68 6.21 -22.82
C ALA A 649 2.54 5.44 -21.81
N GLY A 650 3.84 5.31 -22.07
CA GLY A 650 4.82 4.66 -21.20
C GLY A 650 5.28 5.49 -20.01
N TRP A 651 4.75 6.71 -19.83
CA TRP A 651 5.16 7.58 -18.73
C TRP A 651 5.04 6.92 -17.37
N GLY A 652 3.98 6.11 -17.14
CA GLY A 652 3.82 5.36 -15.89
C GLY A 652 5.01 4.44 -15.63
N TRP A 653 5.43 3.66 -16.63
CA TRP A 653 6.60 2.79 -16.54
C TRP A 653 7.87 3.58 -16.26
N TRP A 654 8.10 4.67 -16.99
CA TRP A 654 9.30 5.49 -16.81
C TRP A 654 9.35 6.13 -15.42
N HIS A 655 8.19 6.55 -14.92
CA HIS A 655 8.01 7.17 -13.62
C HIS A 655 8.26 6.17 -12.49
N GLU A 656 7.55 5.03 -12.45
CA GLU A 656 7.75 4.04 -11.38
C GLU A 656 9.16 3.46 -11.37
N THR A 657 9.73 3.23 -12.55
CA THR A 657 11.14 2.80 -12.64
C THR A 657 12.10 3.90 -12.20
N GLY A 658 11.74 5.16 -12.41
CA GLY A 658 12.50 6.30 -11.89
C GLY A 658 12.56 6.32 -10.38
N HIS A 659 11.48 5.91 -9.68
CA HIS A 659 11.49 5.79 -8.22
C HIS A 659 12.52 4.77 -7.76
N GLU A 660 12.67 3.63 -8.45
CA GLU A 660 13.74 2.67 -8.17
C GLU A 660 15.12 3.35 -8.24
N TYR A 661 15.35 4.22 -9.23
CA TYR A 661 16.64 4.87 -9.46
C TYR A 661 16.90 6.12 -8.61
N GLN A 662 15.87 6.70 -7.97
CA GLN A 662 16.04 7.89 -7.14
C GLN A 662 17.05 7.65 -6.02
N GLN A 663 17.92 8.62 -5.79
CA GLN A 663 18.91 8.56 -4.72
C GLN A 663 18.37 9.27 -3.47
N SER A 664 18.18 8.52 -2.39
CA SER A 664 17.65 9.06 -1.14
C SER A 664 18.41 10.28 -0.59
N PRO A 665 19.76 10.38 -0.67
CA PRO A 665 20.48 11.48 -0.01
C PRO A 665 20.23 12.89 -0.57
N TRP A 666 19.50 13.04 -1.67
CA TRP A 666 19.12 14.37 -2.19
C TRP A 666 17.66 14.42 -2.66
N THR A 667 16.85 13.45 -2.24
CA THR A 667 15.42 13.37 -2.58
C THR A 667 14.58 13.59 -1.32
N TRP A 668 14.32 14.86 -0.98
CA TRP A 668 13.47 15.22 0.16
C TRP A 668 11.98 15.10 -0.16
N GLY A 669 11.13 15.00 0.87
CA GLY A 669 9.74 14.59 0.70
C GLY A 669 8.91 15.45 -0.26
N ALA A 670 9.18 16.74 -0.37
CA ALA A 670 8.43 17.64 -1.26
C ALA A 670 8.74 17.44 -2.76
N ILE A 671 9.81 16.71 -3.10
CA ILE A 671 10.27 16.49 -4.49
C ILE A 671 10.31 15.03 -4.91
N THR A 672 9.87 14.08 -4.09
CA THR A 672 9.84 12.66 -4.46
C THR A 672 9.13 12.46 -5.80
N GLU A 673 7.93 13.03 -5.94
CA GLU A 673 7.12 12.99 -7.17
C GLU A 673 7.60 13.94 -8.29
N ALA A 674 8.54 14.84 -7.99
CA ALA A 674 9.10 15.75 -8.98
C ALA A 674 10.40 15.18 -9.59
N THR A 675 11.37 14.80 -8.76
CA THR A 675 12.68 14.33 -9.22
C THR A 675 12.65 12.98 -9.90
N VAL A 676 11.69 12.11 -9.56
CA VAL A 676 11.42 10.88 -10.30
C VAL A 676 11.21 11.14 -11.79
N ASN A 677 10.61 12.28 -12.13
CA ASN A 677 10.34 12.63 -13.52
C ASN A 677 11.58 13.16 -14.28
N LEU A 678 12.76 13.24 -13.65
CA LEU A 678 14.02 13.34 -14.40
C LEU A 678 14.23 12.11 -15.28
N PHE A 679 13.89 10.92 -14.76
CA PHE A 679 13.95 9.67 -15.49
C PHE A 679 12.89 9.63 -16.60
N SER A 680 11.66 10.03 -16.30
CA SER A 680 10.58 10.15 -17.29
C SER A 680 10.94 11.12 -18.43
N LEU A 681 11.51 12.29 -18.11
CA LEU A 681 11.98 13.24 -19.12
C LEU A 681 13.16 12.70 -19.92
N ARG A 682 14.06 11.91 -19.30
CA ARG A 682 15.17 11.26 -20.01
C ARG A 682 14.64 10.23 -21.03
N ALA A 683 13.71 9.37 -20.63
CA ALA A 683 13.06 8.42 -21.54
C ALA A 683 12.26 9.14 -22.65
N GLN A 684 11.53 10.20 -22.29
CA GLN A 684 10.81 11.04 -23.24
C GLN A 684 11.74 11.59 -24.33
N ASP A 685 12.86 12.19 -23.94
CA ASP A 685 13.86 12.76 -24.86
C ASP A 685 14.49 11.66 -25.73
N TYR A 686 14.85 10.52 -25.12
CA TYR A 686 15.48 9.39 -25.81
C TYR A 686 14.58 8.78 -26.89
N PHE A 687 13.30 8.58 -26.58
CA PHE A 687 12.32 8.06 -27.54
C PHE A 687 11.75 9.13 -28.48
N HIS A 688 12.27 10.36 -28.43
CA HIS A 688 11.88 11.47 -29.30
C HIS A 688 10.39 11.82 -29.21
N ASN A 689 9.87 11.91 -27.98
CA ASN A 689 8.52 12.39 -27.73
C ASN A 689 8.51 13.91 -27.58
N SER A 690 7.41 14.54 -27.99
CA SER A 690 7.13 15.94 -27.63
C SER A 690 7.03 16.08 -26.11
N SER A 691 7.44 17.24 -25.57
CA SER A 691 7.48 17.40 -24.12
C SER A 691 6.08 17.43 -23.50
N ARG A 692 5.89 16.58 -22.49
CA ARG A 692 4.69 16.59 -21.64
C ARG A 692 4.50 17.93 -20.91
N LEU A 693 5.57 18.68 -20.65
CA LEU A 693 5.50 20.00 -20.00
C LEU A 693 4.94 21.11 -20.92
N LEU A 694 4.88 20.85 -22.22
CA LEU A 694 4.38 21.77 -23.24
C LEU A 694 2.96 21.44 -23.72
N LEU A 695 2.35 20.35 -23.24
CA LEU A 695 0.95 20.03 -23.55
C LEU A 695 0.02 21.06 -22.92
N THR A 696 -1.00 21.47 -23.67
CA THR A 696 -2.02 22.40 -23.18
C THR A 696 -3.07 21.64 -22.38
N ARG A 697 -3.26 22.04 -21.12
CA ARG A 697 -4.25 21.46 -20.21
C ARG A 697 -5.65 22.03 -20.49
N SER A 698 -6.65 21.49 -19.79
CA SER A 698 -8.05 21.91 -19.95
C SER A 698 -8.32 23.39 -19.65
N ASP A 699 -7.46 24.04 -18.87
CA ASP A 699 -7.54 25.48 -18.57
C ASP A 699 -6.83 26.38 -19.60
N GLY A 700 -6.28 25.79 -20.67
CA GLY A 700 -5.54 26.50 -21.70
C GLY A 700 -4.09 26.84 -21.35
N THR A 701 -3.58 26.39 -20.20
CA THR A 701 -2.20 26.65 -19.75
C THR A 701 -1.30 25.41 -19.92
N THR A 702 0.00 25.65 -20.01
CA THR A 702 1.05 24.62 -19.91
C THR A 702 1.65 24.56 -18.51
N VAL A 703 2.45 23.53 -18.21
CA VAL A 703 3.19 23.45 -16.94
C VAL A 703 4.10 24.65 -16.75
N TYR A 704 4.80 25.06 -17.82
CA TYR A 704 5.69 26.22 -17.78
C TYR A 704 4.96 27.52 -17.42
N ASP A 705 3.72 27.71 -17.88
CA ASP A 705 2.97 28.94 -17.57
C ASP A 705 2.63 29.00 -16.06
N GLN A 706 2.27 27.87 -15.47
CA GLN A 706 2.00 27.76 -14.03
C GLN A 706 3.30 27.96 -13.21
N ALA A 707 4.38 27.33 -13.65
CA ALA A 707 5.69 27.44 -13.03
C ALA A 707 6.23 28.88 -13.07
N PHE A 708 6.15 29.56 -14.22
CA PHE A 708 6.59 30.96 -14.35
C PHE A 708 5.73 31.93 -13.54
N LYS A 709 4.42 31.68 -13.45
CA LYS A 709 3.54 32.42 -12.54
C LYS A 709 4.00 32.28 -11.10
N TYR A 710 4.42 31.09 -10.66
CA TYR A 710 4.95 30.88 -9.31
C TYR A 710 6.29 31.61 -9.11
N VAL A 711 7.26 31.42 -10.00
CA VAL A 711 8.59 32.05 -9.93
C VAL A 711 8.51 33.56 -9.88
N SER A 712 7.56 34.18 -10.60
CA SER A 712 7.36 35.63 -10.63
C SER A 712 6.83 36.24 -9.32
N LYS A 713 6.33 35.43 -8.37
CA LYS A 713 5.87 35.93 -7.08
C LYS A 713 7.03 36.57 -6.29
N PRO A 714 6.78 37.56 -5.42
CA PRO A 714 7.76 38.03 -4.45
C PRO A 714 8.28 36.87 -3.59
N ASN A 715 9.52 36.97 -3.11
CA ASN A 715 10.12 35.91 -2.28
C ASN A 715 9.53 35.85 -0.86
N GLU A 716 8.94 36.94 -0.37
CA GLU A 716 8.26 36.95 0.93
C GLU A 716 7.08 35.98 0.93
N GLY A 717 7.09 34.97 1.82
CA GLY A 717 6.06 33.94 1.92
C GLY A 717 6.07 32.88 0.81
N LYS A 718 7.02 32.94 -0.14
CA LYS A 718 7.23 31.91 -1.16
C LYS A 718 7.91 30.69 -0.51
N ASN A 719 7.33 29.52 -0.71
CA ASN A 719 7.88 28.27 -0.18
C ASN A 719 7.76 27.16 -1.23
N PHE A 720 8.90 26.65 -1.71
CA PHE A 720 8.94 25.59 -2.72
C PHE A 720 8.36 24.26 -2.21
N ASN A 721 8.50 24.01 -0.91
CA ASN A 721 8.08 22.76 -0.27
C ASN A 721 6.59 22.77 0.15
N SER A 722 5.87 23.89 -0.01
CA SER A 722 4.44 23.96 0.33
C SER A 722 3.53 23.66 -0.85
N ASP A 723 2.24 23.59 -0.59
CA ASP A 723 1.14 23.42 -1.54
C ASP A 723 0.94 24.60 -2.52
N GLN A 724 1.74 25.67 -2.40
CA GLN A 724 1.68 26.82 -3.32
C GLN A 724 2.15 26.50 -4.75
N ILE A 725 2.79 25.35 -4.94
CA ILE A 725 3.34 24.86 -6.21
C ILE A 725 3.08 23.36 -6.32
N ASP A 726 2.60 22.92 -7.49
CA ASP A 726 2.35 21.51 -7.77
C ASP A 726 3.63 20.78 -8.21
N VAL A 727 3.57 19.45 -8.21
CA VAL A 727 4.72 18.58 -8.53
C VAL A 727 5.29 18.80 -9.94
N TRP A 728 4.44 19.11 -10.93
CA TRP A 728 4.90 19.37 -12.30
C TRP A 728 5.60 20.72 -12.41
N SER A 729 5.08 21.74 -11.73
CA SER A 729 5.75 23.04 -11.66
C SER A 729 7.09 22.95 -10.92
N ARG A 730 7.22 22.08 -9.90
CA ARG A 730 8.53 21.79 -9.26
C ARG A 730 9.52 21.13 -10.23
N LEU A 731 9.05 20.19 -11.05
CA LEU A 731 9.86 19.53 -12.09
C LEU A 731 10.49 20.55 -13.07
N VAL A 732 9.82 21.66 -13.37
CA VAL A 732 10.36 22.71 -14.25
C VAL A 732 11.70 23.24 -13.73
N MET A 733 11.88 23.43 -12.41
CA MET A 733 13.17 23.85 -11.84
C MET A 733 14.29 22.88 -12.23
N PHE A 734 14.02 21.58 -12.13
CA PHE A 734 15.00 20.55 -12.49
C PHE A 734 15.23 20.49 -14.01
N ARG A 735 14.16 20.58 -14.82
CA ARG A 735 14.30 20.67 -16.29
C ARG A 735 15.11 21.90 -16.70
N GLN A 736 15.00 23.04 -16.02
CA GLN A 736 15.81 24.23 -16.31
C GLN A 736 17.31 24.02 -16.05
N LEU A 737 17.67 23.32 -14.98
CA LEU A 737 19.05 22.93 -14.74
C LEU A 737 19.57 21.98 -15.84
N GLN A 738 18.74 21.02 -16.27
CA GLN A 738 19.06 20.16 -17.41
C GLN A 738 19.24 20.96 -18.70
N LEU A 739 18.38 21.95 -18.99
CA LEU A 739 18.49 22.79 -20.19
C LEU A 739 19.76 23.65 -20.17
N ALA A 740 20.16 24.13 -18.99
CA ALA A 740 21.33 24.99 -18.82
C ALA A 740 22.66 24.23 -18.92
N TYR A 741 22.71 23.01 -18.36
CA TYR A 741 23.97 22.28 -18.12
C TYR A 741 24.01 20.89 -18.76
N GLY A 742 22.94 20.47 -19.43
CA GLY A 742 22.78 19.14 -20.00
C GLY A 742 22.44 18.08 -18.96
N TRP A 743 22.13 16.87 -19.44
CA TRP A 743 21.92 15.70 -18.59
C TRP A 743 23.15 15.32 -17.76
N GLU A 744 24.36 15.68 -18.23
CA GLU A 744 25.63 15.43 -17.56
C GLU A 744 25.70 16.05 -16.15
N LEU A 745 25.00 17.16 -15.89
CA LEU A 745 24.91 17.73 -14.54
C LEU A 745 24.35 16.71 -13.55
N TYR A 746 23.25 16.04 -13.91
CA TYR A 746 22.62 15.05 -13.03
C TYR A 746 23.51 13.82 -12.86
N SER A 747 24.12 13.30 -13.93
CA SER A 747 25.08 12.20 -13.84
C SER A 747 26.23 12.52 -12.87
N LYS A 748 26.74 13.76 -12.89
CA LYS A 748 27.75 14.24 -11.94
C LYS A 748 27.23 14.31 -10.50
N ILE A 749 26.01 14.83 -10.29
CA ILE A 749 25.39 14.86 -8.96
C ILE A 749 25.22 13.45 -8.41
N PHE A 750 24.57 12.54 -9.17
CA PHE A 750 24.36 11.14 -8.77
C PHE A 750 25.67 10.44 -8.41
N THR A 751 26.70 10.60 -9.23
CA THR A 751 28.03 10.04 -9.00
C THR A 751 28.66 10.61 -7.73
N SER A 752 28.69 11.95 -7.61
CA SER A 752 29.32 12.62 -6.46
C SER A 752 28.65 12.31 -5.14
N VAL A 753 27.32 12.14 -5.13
CA VAL A 753 26.57 11.77 -3.93
C VAL A 753 26.85 10.32 -3.56
N ARG A 754 27.02 9.43 -4.55
CA ARG A 754 27.37 8.02 -4.32
C ARG A 754 28.73 7.84 -3.66
N ASP A 755 29.64 8.78 -3.86
CA ASP A 755 31.00 8.78 -3.29
C ASP A 755 31.06 9.27 -1.83
N ILE A 756 30.03 9.95 -1.34
CA ILE A 756 30.02 10.50 0.03
C ILE A 756 30.07 9.37 1.06
N PRO A 757 30.97 9.33 2.04
CA PRO A 757 30.95 8.29 3.07
C PRO A 757 29.60 8.17 3.77
N ALA A 758 29.13 6.94 4.04
CA ALA A 758 27.78 6.71 4.60
C ALA A 758 27.49 7.47 5.91
N ALA A 759 28.52 7.75 6.72
CA ALA A 759 28.39 8.50 7.97
C ALA A 759 28.13 10.01 7.78
N GLU A 760 28.41 10.53 6.59
CA GLU A 760 28.26 11.94 6.21
C GLU A 760 26.97 12.22 5.42
N LEU A 761 26.19 11.17 5.15
CA LEU A 761 24.90 11.32 4.46
C LEU A 761 23.92 12.15 5.29
N PRO A 762 23.04 12.92 4.63
CA PRO A 762 21.99 13.66 5.30
C PRO A 762 21.00 12.71 5.96
N LYS A 763 20.34 13.22 7.00
CA LYS A 763 19.48 12.44 7.90
C LYS A 763 18.03 12.95 7.93
N ASN A 764 17.74 14.00 7.16
CA ASN A 764 16.43 14.64 7.06
C ASN A 764 16.37 15.54 5.82
N ASP A 765 15.15 15.91 5.42
CA ASP A 765 14.82 16.74 4.27
C ASP A 765 15.64 18.03 4.16
N SER A 766 15.88 18.71 5.29
CA SER A 766 16.64 19.98 5.30
C SER A 766 18.09 19.75 4.88
N GLN A 767 18.71 18.68 5.37
CA GLN A 767 20.08 18.31 5.02
C GLN A 767 20.19 17.77 3.58
N GLU A 768 19.16 17.09 3.07
CA GLU A 768 19.09 16.62 1.67
C GLU A 768 18.98 17.79 0.70
N LEU A 769 18.12 18.77 1.01
CA LEU A 769 18.00 20.02 0.24
C LEU A 769 19.32 20.79 0.24
N ASP A 770 19.95 20.96 1.40
CA ASP A 770 21.25 21.60 1.53
C ASP A 770 22.33 20.90 0.68
N LEU A 771 22.34 19.55 0.70
CA LEU A 771 23.27 18.77 -0.11
C LEU A 771 23.03 19.03 -1.61
N PHE A 772 21.78 19.02 -2.06
CA PHE A 772 21.43 19.30 -3.46
C PHE A 772 21.89 20.70 -3.89
N VAL A 773 21.63 21.74 -3.08
CA VAL A 773 22.04 23.12 -3.38
C VAL A 773 23.57 23.23 -3.57
N VAL A 774 24.33 22.57 -2.68
CA VAL A 774 25.79 22.54 -2.76
C VAL A 774 26.26 21.76 -3.98
N LYS A 775 25.78 20.53 -4.17
CA LYS A 775 26.21 19.65 -5.27
C LYS A 775 25.81 20.17 -6.64
N ALA A 776 24.62 20.74 -6.81
CA ALA A 776 24.23 21.35 -8.06
C ALA A 776 25.13 22.54 -8.42
N SER A 777 25.49 23.37 -7.45
CA SER A 777 26.42 24.50 -7.67
C SER A 777 27.82 23.98 -8.03
N GLU A 778 28.34 23.03 -7.25
CA GLU A 778 29.65 22.42 -7.45
C GLU A 778 29.79 21.76 -8.84
N MET A 779 28.81 20.93 -9.22
CA MET A 779 28.85 20.15 -10.45
C MET A 779 28.52 20.95 -11.71
N SER A 780 27.73 22.03 -11.59
CA SER A 780 27.46 22.96 -12.70
C SER A 780 28.61 23.95 -12.93
N GLY A 781 29.54 24.08 -11.97
CA GLY A 781 30.60 25.08 -11.98
C GLY A 781 30.10 26.52 -11.78
N HIS A 782 28.86 26.71 -11.33
CA HIS A 782 28.24 28.02 -11.15
C HIS A 782 27.63 28.18 -9.76
N ASN A 783 27.61 29.42 -9.27
CA ASN A 783 26.89 29.77 -8.05
C ASN A 783 25.37 29.83 -8.33
N LEU A 784 24.62 28.81 -7.91
CA LEU A 784 23.17 28.68 -8.17
C LEU A 784 22.28 29.25 -7.06
N LEU A 785 22.83 29.94 -6.04
CA LEU A 785 22.04 30.46 -4.92
C LEU A 785 20.90 31.37 -5.38
N GLU A 786 21.16 32.26 -6.34
CA GLU A 786 20.15 33.16 -6.90
C GLU A 786 19.03 32.40 -7.63
N PHE A 787 19.36 31.32 -8.33
CA PHE A 787 18.38 30.45 -8.97
C PHE A 787 17.47 29.78 -7.94
N PHE A 788 18.05 29.22 -6.87
CA PHE A 788 17.28 28.60 -5.80
C PHE A 788 16.43 29.60 -5.01
N ASP A 789 16.93 30.81 -4.79
CA ASP A 789 16.17 31.89 -4.14
C ASP A 789 14.93 32.29 -4.97
N LYS A 790 15.03 32.30 -6.31
CA LYS A 790 13.89 32.60 -7.20
C LYS A 790 12.80 31.55 -7.12
N TRP A 791 13.19 30.29 -6.96
CA TRP A 791 12.30 29.17 -6.75
C TRP A 791 11.78 29.04 -5.31
N GLY A 792 12.31 29.82 -4.36
CA GLY A 792 11.85 29.81 -2.97
C GLY A 792 12.31 28.59 -2.17
N LEU A 793 13.50 28.06 -2.48
CA LEU A 793 14.14 27.03 -1.67
C LEU A 793 14.76 27.67 -0.42
N THR A 794 14.45 27.11 0.75
CA THR A 794 15.01 27.56 2.03
C THR A 794 16.13 26.62 2.46
N TYR A 795 17.36 26.97 2.11
CA TYR A 795 18.58 26.26 2.52
C TYR A 795 19.28 26.94 3.70
N SER A 796 20.12 26.20 4.43
CA SER A 796 20.79 26.71 5.62
C SER A 796 21.90 27.73 5.30
N SER A 797 22.25 28.54 6.31
CA SER A 797 23.44 29.40 6.24
C SER A 797 24.72 28.60 6.02
N GLU A 798 24.78 27.34 6.47
CA GLU A 798 25.94 26.48 6.24
C GLU A 798 26.07 26.11 4.76
N ALA A 799 24.99 25.64 4.12
CA ALA A 799 24.97 25.34 2.70
C ALA A 799 25.30 26.58 1.86
N LYS A 800 24.72 27.73 2.21
CA LYS A 800 25.03 29.03 1.59
C LYS A 800 26.53 29.34 1.65
N ASN A 801 27.13 29.23 2.83
CA ASN A 801 28.55 29.52 3.03
C ASN A 801 29.44 28.53 2.27
N LYS A 802 29.06 27.25 2.18
CA LYS A 802 29.76 26.24 1.36
C LYS A 802 29.78 26.65 -0.11
N VAL A 803 28.64 27.05 -0.69
CA VAL A 803 28.59 27.50 -2.09
C VAL A 803 29.42 28.76 -2.31
N LEU A 804 29.33 29.75 -1.41
CA LEU A 804 30.12 30.99 -1.52
C LEU A 804 31.63 30.73 -1.44
N ALA A 805 32.06 29.77 -0.61
CA ALA A 805 33.47 29.41 -0.48
C ALA A 805 34.08 28.76 -1.74
N LEU A 806 33.26 28.21 -2.64
CA LEU A 806 33.72 27.66 -3.93
C LEU A 806 34.16 28.74 -4.93
N ASN A 807 33.83 30.02 -4.70
CA ASN A 807 34.17 31.15 -5.58
C ASN A 807 33.77 30.95 -7.06
N LEU A 808 32.61 30.31 -7.28
CA LEU A 808 32.10 30.03 -8.63
C LEU A 808 31.50 31.27 -9.29
N PRO A 809 31.62 31.42 -10.63
CA PRO A 809 30.92 32.48 -11.35
C PRO A 809 29.40 32.32 -11.26
N LYS A 810 28.67 33.41 -11.40
CA LYS A 810 27.22 33.36 -11.60
C LYS A 810 26.89 32.85 -13.02
N PRO A 811 25.74 32.19 -13.23
CA PRO A 811 25.27 31.86 -14.58
C PRO A 811 25.18 33.12 -15.47
N GLU A 812 25.51 32.98 -16.76
CA GLU A 812 25.47 34.09 -17.72
C GLU A 812 24.04 34.55 -18.07
N GLN A 813 23.05 33.70 -17.82
CA GLN A 813 21.64 33.94 -18.10
C GLN A 813 20.76 33.59 -16.90
N GLU A 814 19.56 34.16 -16.87
CA GLU A 814 18.56 33.89 -15.85
C GLU A 814 17.94 32.48 -16.03
N LEU A 815 18.54 31.47 -15.39
CA LEU A 815 18.13 30.07 -15.58
C LEU A 815 16.64 29.81 -15.31
N TRP A 816 16.04 30.56 -14.39
CA TRP A 816 14.62 30.46 -14.05
C TRP A 816 13.65 30.90 -15.18
N THR A 817 14.18 31.45 -16.27
CA THR A 817 13.42 31.83 -17.47
C THR A 817 13.47 30.79 -18.59
N LEU A 818 14.32 29.75 -18.45
CA LEU A 818 14.50 28.75 -19.49
C LEU A 818 13.23 27.92 -19.69
N LYS A 819 12.93 27.63 -20.96
CA LYS A 819 11.80 26.82 -21.43
C LYS A 819 12.26 25.96 -22.61
N GLU A 820 11.85 24.70 -22.61
CA GLU A 820 12.15 23.79 -23.73
C GLU A 820 11.26 24.06 -24.95
N THR A 821 11.62 23.46 -26.09
CA THR A 821 10.84 23.51 -27.33
C THR A 821 10.52 22.11 -27.83
N SER A 822 9.48 22.00 -28.66
CA SER A 822 9.10 20.76 -29.34
C SER A 822 8.63 21.10 -30.75
N LEU A 823 8.87 20.20 -31.72
CA LEU A 823 8.40 20.37 -33.10
C LEU A 823 6.87 20.37 -33.17
N LEU A 824 6.23 19.58 -32.30
CA LEU A 824 4.79 19.44 -32.19
C LEU A 824 4.31 19.82 -30.79
N THR A 825 3.20 20.56 -30.72
CA THR A 825 2.45 20.74 -29.47
C THR A 825 0.95 20.61 -29.73
N GLY A 826 0.17 20.35 -28.68
CA GLY A 826 -1.27 20.17 -28.77
C GLY A 826 -1.94 20.01 -27.41
N PRO A 827 -3.25 19.74 -27.39
CA PRO A 827 -3.99 19.52 -26.16
C PRO A 827 -3.61 18.17 -25.55
N GLU A 828 -3.49 18.12 -24.22
CA GLU A 828 -3.26 16.86 -23.50
C GLU A 828 -4.43 15.88 -23.69
N THR A 829 -5.66 16.40 -23.65
CA THR A 829 -6.90 15.60 -23.74
C THR A 829 -7.91 16.30 -24.63
N THR A 830 -8.56 15.52 -25.50
CA THR A 830 -9.74 15.90 -26.28
C THR A 830 -10.91 15.00 -25.89
N ARG A 831 -12.10 15.58 -25.67
CA ARG A 831 -13.32 14.84 -25.32
C ARG A 831 -14.37 15.05 -26.40
N ASN A 832 -14.94 13.96 -26.93
CA ASN A 832 -15.97 14.01 -27.97
C ASN A 832 -17.01 12.93 -27.77
N TYR A 833 -18.23 13.14 -28.30
CA TYR A 833 -19.21 12.06 -28.39
C TYR A 833 -18.87 11.12 -29.55
N GLN A 834 -19.18 9.83 -29.38
CA GLN A 834 -18.88 8.81 -30.39
C GLN A 834 -19.58 9.05 -31.73
N HIS A 835 -20.73 9.71 -31.73
CA HIS A 835 -21.45 10.08 -32.96
C HIS A 835 -20.91 11.38 -33.61
N GLU A 836 -19.93 12.06 -33.03
CA GLU A 836 -19.36 13.28 -33.60
C GLU A 836 -18.07 12.99 -34.39
N THR A 837 -17.73 13.87 -35.33
CA THR A 837 -16.38 13.90 -35.89
C THR A 837 -15.44 14.57 -34.89
N VAL A 838 -14.36 13.89 -34.53
CA VAL A 838 -13.36 14.39 -33.59
C VAL A 838 -12.41 15.35 -34.32
N LYS A 839 -12.08 16.48 -33.70
CA LYS A 839 -11.06 17.41 -34.19
C LYS A 839 -10.05 17.70 -33.08
N ILE A 840 -8.81 17.23 -33.25
CA ILE A 840 -7.71 17.47 -32.31
C ILE A 840 -6.78 18.51 -32.94
N PRO A 841 -6.75 19.77 -32.44
CA PRO A 841 -5.83 20.77 -32.95
C PRO A 841 -4.38 20.43 -32.54
N PHE A 842 -3.42 20.77 -33.40
CA PHE A 842 -2.00 20.72 -33.05
C PHE A 842 -1.27 21.95 -33.61
N GLN A 843 -0.05 22.21 -33.16
CA GLN A 843 0.80 23.27 -33.67
C GLN A 843 2.14 22.71 -34.13
N LEU A 844 2.70 23.32 -35.17
CA LEU A 844 4.02 23.00 -35.73
C LEU A 844 4.97 24.16 -35.47
N HIS A 845 6.11 23.88 -34.85
CA HIS A 845 7.15 24.87 -34.52
C HIS A 845 8.40 24.71 -35.39
N GLY A 846 8.20 24.40 -36.67
CA GLY A 846 9.27 24.18 -37.63
C GLY A 846 8.75 23.68 -38.98
N GLU A 847 9.65 23.50 -39.94
CA GLU A 847 9.31 22.95 -41.25
C GLU A 847 9.34 21.41 -41.23
N VAL A 848 8.21 20.79 -41.57
CA VAL A 848 8.06 19.33 -41.63
C VAL A 848 8.00 18.82 -43.06
N THR A 849 8.59 17.65 -43.30
CA THR A 849 8.60 16.96 -44.60
C THR A 849 7.51 15.90 -44.71
N SER A 850 7.11 15.30 -43.60
CA SER A 850 6.02 14.31 -43.56
C SER A 850 5.40 14.21 -42.16
N MET A 851 4.16 13.74 -42.11
CA MET A 851 3.42 13.46 -40.88
C MET A 851 2.62 12.16 -41.02
N SER A 852 2.43 11.46 -39.91
CA SER A 852 1.58 10.26 -39.82
C SER A 852 0.79 10.23 -38.52
N VAL A 853 -0.44 9.71 -38.57
CA VAL A 853 -1.32 9.55 -37.42
C VAL A 853 -1.57 8.06 -37.16
N ASN A 854 -1.46 7.65 -35.90
CA ASN A 854 -1.91 6.33 -35.45
C ASN A 854 -2.88 6.48 -34.27
N VAL A 855 -3.89 5.63 -34.18
CA VAL A 855 -4.84 5.56 -33.06
C VAL A 855 -4.85 4.14 -32.52
N ASP A 856 -4.54 3.95 -31.23
CA ASP A 856 -4.44 2.63 -30.57
C ASP A 856 -3.75 1.55 -31.42
N GLN A 857 -2.59 1.91 -32.02
CA GLN A 857 -1.76 1.07 -32.90
C GLN A 857 -2.25 0.91 -34.35
N THR A 858 -3.34 1.55 -34.73
CA THR A 858 -3.85 1.54 -36.11
C THR A 858 -3.43 2.79 -36.86
N ASN A 859 -2.76 2.62 -38.01
CA ASN A 859 -2.41 3.74 -38.88
C ASN A 859 -3.66 4.32 -39.56
N VAL A 860 -3.89 5.62 -39.39
CA VAL A 860 -5.04 6.31 -39.98
C VAL A 860 -4.57 7.18 -41.15
N LYS A 861 -4.96 6.78 -42.36
CA LYS A 861 -4.65 7.53 -43.58
C LYS A 861 -5.55 8.75 -43.70
N HIS A 862 -4.99 9.83 -44.24
CA HIS A 862 -5.72 11.08 -44.52
C HIS A 862 -6.39 11.74 -43.30
N ALA A 863 -5.92 11.44 -42.08
CA ALA A 863 -6.45 12.00 -40.84
C ALA A 863 -6.06 13.46 -40.57
N ILE A 864 -5.29 14.11 -41.44
CA ILE A 864 -4.74 15.46 -41.21
C ILE A 864 -5.42 16.44 -42.16
N GLU A 865 -6.11 17.43 -41.60
CA GLU A 865 -6.69 18.57 -42.31
C GLU A 865 -6.13 19.87 -41.73
N GLY A 866 -5.23 20.53 -42.47
CA GLY A 866 -4.52 21.71 -41.98
C GLY A 866 -3.69 21.39 -40.74
N GLN A 867 -3.95 22.07 -39.62
CA GLN A 867 -3.34 21.82 -38.30
C GLN A 867 -4.33 21.14 -37.34
N SER A 868 -5.09 20.18 -37.84
CA SER A 868 -6.00 19.38 -37.04
C SER A 868 -5.99 17.93 -37.48
N ILE A 869 -6.04 17.03 -36.50
CA ILE A 869 -6.32 15.62 -36.72
C ILE A 869 -7.85 15.47 -36.72
N VAL A 870 -8.39 14.89 -37.79
CA VAL A 870 -9.83 14.67 -37.97
C VAL A 870 -10.08 13.16 -38.00
N LEU A 871 -10.88 12.68 -37.05
CA LEU A 871 -11.16 11.25 -36.87
C LEU A 871 -12.68 11.02 -36.84
N ASP A 872 -13.13 9.93 -37.46
CA ASP A 872 -14.48 9.42 -37.27
C ASP A 872 -14.45 8.20 -36.33
N PRO A 873 -15.01 8.31 -35.10
CA PRO A 873 -15.04 7.18 -34.17
C PRO A 873 -15.74 5.93 -34.71
N ILE A 874 -16.72 6.07 -35.62
CA ILE A 874 -17.44 4.93 -36.20
C ILE A 874 -16.57 4.19 -37.20
N GLU A 875 -15.90 4.91 -38.11
CA GLU A 875 -15.01 4.29 -39.10
C GLU A 875 -13.83 3.58 -38.44
N LEU A 876 -13.36 4.12 -37.31
CA LEU A 876 -12.27 3.57 -36.51
C LEU A 876 -12.73 2.56 -35.45
N SER A 877 -14.03 2.32 -35.31
CA SER A 877 -14.62 1.45 -34.27
C SER A 877 -14.15 1.79 -32.84
N LEU A 878 -14.02 3.09 -32.53
CA LEU A 878 -13.61 3.57 -31.20
C LEU A 878 -14.80 3.52 -30.24
N ALA A 879 -14.70 2.66 -29.23
CA ALA A 879 -15.69 2.51 -28.16
C ALA A 879 -15.70 3.71 -27.19
N PRO A 880 -16.70 3.86 -26.31
CA PRO A 880 -16.65 4.80 -25.21
C PRO A 880 -15.47 4.46 -24.28
N GLY A 881 -14.66 5.45 -23.94
CA GLY A 881 -13.44 5.26 -23.17
C GLY A 881 -12.28 6.13 -23.66
N GLU A 882 -11.08 5.81 -23.19
CA GLU A 882 -9.85 6.50 -23.57
C GLU A 882 -9.13 5.78 -24.71
N HIS A 883 -8.71 6.57 -25.69
CA HIS A 883 -7.92 6.16 -26.86
C HIS A 883 -6.69 7.04 -26.98
N ARG A 884 -5.58 6.49 -27.48
CA ARG A 884 -4.33 7.22 -27.68
C ARG A 884 -4.17 7.59 -29.15
N VAL A 885 -3.90 8.87 -29.40
CA VAL A 885 -3.63 9.40 -30.74
C VAL A 885 -2.17 9.83 -30.82
N PHE A 886 -1.43 9.23 -31.75
CA PHE A 886 -0.01 9.49 -31.97
C PHE A 886 0.17 10.26 -33.27
N LEU A 887 0.75 11.47 -33.18
CA LEU A 887 1.13 12.28 -34.33
C LEU A 887 2.65 12.31 -34.42
N THR A 888 3.21 11.66 -35.44
CA THR A 888 4.64 11.71 -35.72
C THR A 888 4.92 12.69 -36.84
N ALA A 889 5.80 13.66 -36.61
CA ALA A 889 6.30 14.57 -37.63
C ALA A 889 7.77 14.30 -37.91
N THR A 890 8.17 14.48 -39.18
CA THR A 890 9.58 14.43 -39.60
C THR A 890 10.02 15.79 -40.09
N ASP A 891 11.13 16.32 -39.57
CA ASP A 891 11.67 17.61 -39.99
C ASP A 891 12.45 17.51 -41.33
N LYS A 892 13.06 18.62 -41.79
CA LYS A 892 13.91 18.64 -42.99
C LYS A 892 15.24 17.89 -42.86
N LYS A 893 15.69 17.61 -41.63
CA LYS A 893 16.91 16.85 -41.35
C LYS A 893 16.64 15.35 -41.23
N GLY A 894 15.37 14.93 -41.33
CA GLY A 894 14.95 13.54 -41.18
C GLY A 894 14.74 13.12 -39.72
N GLN A 895 14.81 14.05 -38.76
CA GLN A 895 14.54 13.77 -37.36
C GLN A 895 13.03 13.65 -37.14
N LYS A 896 12.64 12.65 -36.35
CA LYS A 896 11.24 12.36 -36.04
C LYS A 896 10.93 12.77 -34.61
N GLU A 897 9.76 13.36 -34.41
CA GLU A 897 9.20 13.63 -33.08
C GLU A 897 7.76 13.11 -33.04
N THR A 898 7.36 12.49 -31.93
CA THR A 898 6.00 11.98 -31.73
C THR A 898 5.29 12.70 -30.60
N ALA A 899 4.16 13.34 -30.90
CA ALA A 899 3.22 13.84 -29.91
C ALA A 899 2.16 12.78 -29.61
N THR A 900 1.82 12.60 -28.34
CA THR A 900 0.76 11.69 -27.89
C THR A 900 -0.37 12.50 -27.26
N PHE A 901 -1.59 12.30 -27.73
CA PHE A 901 -2.80 12.95 -27.22
C PHE A 901 -3.77 11.90 -26.67
N THR A 902 -4.54 12.28 -25.66
CA THR A 902 -5.63 11.45 -25.13
C THR A 902 -6.95 11.83 -25.77
N LEU A 903 -7.64 10.87 -26.38
CA LEU A 903 -8.99 11.03 -26.90
C LEU A 903 -9.98 10.28 -26.01
N HIS A 904 -10.86 10.99 -25.33
CA HIS A 904 -11.92 10.40 -24.53
C HIS A 904 -13.23 10.42 -25.31
N ILE A 905 -13.65 9.25 -25.79
CA ILE A 905 -14.92 9.04 -26.48
C ILE A 905 -16.01 8.81 -25.44
N ARG A 906 -17.11 9.56 -25.55
CA ARG A 906 -18.26 9.45 -24.64
C ARG A 906 -19.49 8.96 -25.38
N LEU A 907 -20.33 8.24 -24.65
CA LEU A 907 -21.67 7.86 -25.06
C LEU A 907 -22.57 7.89 -23.84
N ASP A 908 -23.76 8.47 -23.99
CA ASP A 908 -24.83 8.37 -23.01
C ASP A 908 -26.07 7.77 -23.66
N LEU A 909 -27.04 7.35 -22.83
CA LEU A 909 -28.26 6.74 -23.33
C LEU A 909 -29.08 7.72 -24.19
N ALA A 910 -28.95 9.03 -23.94
CA ALA A 910 -29.68 10.07 -24.67
C ALA A 910 -29.15 10.29 -26.10
N SER A 911 -27.91 9.88 -26.40
CA SER A 911 -27.25 10.03 -27.70
C SER A 911 -27.05 8.70 -28.45
N LEU A 912 -27.62 7.61 -27.96
CA LEU A 912 -27.51 6.29 -28.59
C LEU A 912 -28.25 6.23 -29.92
N ASP A 913 -29.36 6.96 -30.07
CA ASP A 913 -30.09 7.13 -31.32
C ASP A 913 -29.32 7.96 -32.35
N ASP A 914 -28.61 9.02 -31.93
CA ASP A 914 -27.70 9.77 -32.79
C ASP A 914 -26.61 8.88 -33.40
N LEU A 915 -26.11 7.91 -32.63
CA LEU A 915 -25.15 6.92 -33.12
C LEU A 915 -25.76 6.01 -34.20
N ILE A 916 -27.01 5.57 -34.02
CA ILE A 916 -27.72 4.77 -35.04
C ILE A 916 -27.99 5.61 -36.30
N HIS A 917 -28.40 6.86 -36.15
CA HIS A 917 -28.58 7.79 -37.27
C HIS A 917 -27.27 7.98 -38.05
N LYS A 918 -26.15 8.18 -37.35
CA LYS A 918 -24.86 8.27 -38.01
C LYS A 918 -24.46 6.96 -38.69
N GLY A 919 -24.67 5.81 -38.05
CA GLY A 919 -24.44 4.50 -38.65
C GLY A 919 -25.24 4.25 -39.93
N ALA A 920 -26.48 4.73 -40.01
CA ALA A 920 -27.28 4.70 -41.24
C ALA A 920 -26.70 5.64 -42.31
N ASN A 921 -26.33 6.86 -41.94
CA ASN A 921 -25.75 7.86 -42.86
C ASN A 921 -24.40 7.41 -43.44
N THR A 922 -23.56 6.73 -42.65
CA THR A 922 -22.26 6.18 -43.08
C THR A 922 -22.39 4.80 -43.74
N LYS A 923 -23.62 4.27 -43.86
CA LYS A 923 -23.93 2.92 -44.38
C LYS A 923 -23.34 1.76 -43.59
N ALA A 924 -22.90 2.00 -42.34
CA ALA A 924 -22.61 0.94 -41.38
C ALA A 924 -23.87 0.11 -41.05
N ILE A 925 -25.05 0.74 -41.15
CA ILE A 925 -26.35 0.07 -41.28
C ILE A 925 -26.79 0.18 -42.74
N LYS A 926 -27.02 -0.97 -43.39
CA LYS A 926 -27.19 -1.08 -44.85
C LYS A 926 -28.57 -0.65 -45.35
N ASP A 927 -29.56 -0.54 -44.46
CA ASP A 927 -30.92 -0.06 -44.81
C ASP A 927 -31.59 0.71 -43.67
N GLN A 928 -32.44 1.66 -44.06
CA GLN A 928 -33.14 2.56 -43.13
C GLN A 928 -34.12 1.81 -42.21
N ALA A 929 -34.77 0.75 -42.71
CA ALA A 929 -35.75 -0.01 -41.92
C ALA A 929 -35.11 -0.66 -40.68
N THR A 930 -33.87 -1.15 -40.82
CA THR A 930 -33.09 -1.69 -39.70
C THR A 930 -32.73 -0.58 -38.71
N ALA A 931 -32.30 0.59 -39.19
CA ALA A 931 -32.00 1.73 -38.32
C ALA A 931 -33.23 2.20 -37.53
N ASP A 932 -34.38 2.35 -38.20
CA ASP A 932 -35.65 2.74 -37.57
C ASP A 932 -36.09 1.73 -36.50
N GLN A 933 -35.91 0.42 -36.78
CA GLN A 933 -36.20 -0.64 -35.81
C GLN A 933 -35.34 -0.51 -34.54
N LEU A 934 -34.04 -0.24 -34.68
CA LEU A 934 -33.13 -0.05 -33.55
C LEU A 934 -33.49 1.23 -32.78
N ILE A 935 -33.78 2.33 -33.46
CA ILE A 935 -34.19 3.60 -32.84
C ILE A 935 -35.46 3.41 -31.99
N VAL A 936 -36.46 2.68 -32.49
CA VAL A 936 -37.68 2.40 -31.72
C VAL A 936 -37.37 1.62 -30.43
N LEU A 937 -36.44 0.66 -30.47
CA LEU A 937 -36.02 -0.07 -29.27
C LEU A 937 -35.27 0.85 -28.30
N ILE A 938 -34.37 1.69 -28.80
CA ILE A 938 -33.63 2.68 -27.99
C ILE A 938 -34.58 3.67 -27.31
N GLN A 939 -35.55 4.22 -28.04
CA GLN A 939 -36.55 5.13 -27.49
C GLN A 939 -37.40 4.48 -26.39
N LYS A 940 -37.71 3.18 -26.52
CA LYS A 940 -38.37 2.42 -25.45
C LYS A 940 -37.48 2.28 -24.22
N ILE A 941 -36.18 2.07 -24.39
CA ILE A 941 -35.22 2.01 -23.27
C ILE A 941 -35.11 3.37 -22.59
N GLN A 942 -35.02 4.45 -23.36
CA GLN A 942 -34.96 5.84 -22.86
C GLN A 942 -36.21 6.22 -22.06
N ALA A 943 -37.39 5.73 -22.46
CA ALA A 943 -38.66 6.00 -21.79
C ALA A 943 -38.97 5.08 -20.58
N ALA A 944 -38.26 3.95 -20.44
CA ALA A 944 -38.54 2.96 -19.41
C ALA A 944 -37.89 3.32 -18.06
N SER A 945 -38.64 3.12 -16.97
CA SER A 945 -38.08 3.09 -15.61
C SER A 945 -37.18 1.87 -15.41
N GLU A 946 -36.17 2.00 -14.56
CA GLU A 946 -35.26 0.88 -14.23
C GLU A 946 -36.02 -0.37 -13.75
N GLY A 947 -35.51 -1.56 -14.10
CA GLY A 947 -36.09 -2.86 -13.71
C GLY A 947 -36.18 -3.88 -14.85
N GLU A 948 -36.82 -5.03 -14.59
CA GLU A 948 -36.91 -6.17 -15.53
C GLU A 948 -37.48 -5.79 -16.90
N ALA A 949 -38.45 -4.87 -16.94
CA ALA A 949 -39.06 -4.40 -18.18
C ALA A 949 -38.05 -3.67 -19.09
N LYS A 950 -37.15 -2.85 -18.51
CA LYS A 950 -36.09 -2.16 -19.25
C LYS A 950 -35.02 -3.13 -19.73
N GLN A 951 -34.66 -4.11 -18.90
CA GLN A 951 -33.71 -5.17 -19.25
C GLN A 951 -34.20 -6.06 -20.40
N ALA A 952 -35.49 -6.36 -20.45
CA ALA A 952 -36.08 -7.10 -21.58
C ALA A 952 -35.95 -6.33 -22.91
N VAL A 953 -36.05 -4.99 -22.88
CA VAL A 953 -35.88 -4.16 -24.08
C VAL A 953 -34.40 -4.04 -24.47
N TRP A 954 -33.46 -3.93 -23.51
CA TRP A 954 -32.02 -4.04 -23.78
C TRP A 954 -31.68 -5.36 -24.47
N LYS A 955 -32.19 -6.48 -23.94
CA LYS A 955 -31.96 -7.80 -24.55
C LYS A 955 -32.54 -7.89 -25.97
N SER A 956 -33.72 -7.33 -26.19
CA SER A 956 -34.32 -7.25 -27.52
C SER A 956 -33.48 -6.43 -28.51
N LEU A 957 -32.80 -5.39 -28.03
CA LEU A 957 -31.88 -4.57 -28.83
C LEU A 957 -30.63 -5.38 -29.22
N GLU A 958 -29.99 -6.06 -28.26
CA GLU A 958 -28.84 -6.95 -28.50
C GLU A 958 -29.18 -8.04 -29.52
N ASP A 959 -30.26 -8.78 -29.27
CA ASP A 959 -30.70 -9.89 -30.14
C ASP A 959 -31.02 -9.38 -31.56
N THR A 960 -31.59 -8.18 -31.68
CA THR A 960 -31.84 -7.54 -32.98
C THR A 960 -30.54 -7.20 -33.70
N ILE A 961 -29.54 -6.65 -33.01
CA ILE A 961 -28.24 -6.35 -33.60
C ILE A 961 -27.56 -7.63 -34.07
N GLU A 962 -27.47 -8.65 -33.22
CA GLU A 962 -26.87 -9.94 -33.55
C GLU A 962 -27.54 -10.59 -34.76
N ALA A 963 -28.89 -10.64 -34.79
CA ALA A 963 -29.65 -11.23 -35.88
C ALA A 963 -29.47 -10.48 -37.22
N LYS A 964 -29.25 -9.15 -37.17
CA LYS A 964 -29.12 -8.31 -38.36
C LYS A 964 -27.67 -8.19 -38.84
N THR A 965 -26.67 -8.47 -38.00
CA THR A 965 -25.24 -8.38 -38.33
C THR A 965 -24.83 -9.15 -39.60
N PRO A 966 -25.27 -10.39 -39.86
CA PRO A 966 -24.81 -11.12 -41.05
C PRO A 966 -25.28 -10.51 -42.38
N SER A 967 -26.32 -9.66 -42.37
CA SER A 967 -26.97 -9.22 -43.61
C SER A 967 -27.16 -7.71 -43.73
N ARG A 968 -27.46 -7.00 -42.63
CA ARG A 968 -27.93 -5.59 -42.64
C ARG A 968 -27.06 -4.62 -41.83
N ILE A 969 -26.18 -5.09 -40.95
CA ILE A 969 -25.25 -4.23 -40.18
C ILE A 969 -23.83 -4.68 -40.49
N HIS A 970 -22.88 -3.76 -40.64
CA HIS A 970 -21.46 -4.11 -40.76
C HIS A 970 -20.97 -4.73 -39.46
N LYS A 971 -20.12 -5.75 -39.56
CA LYS A 971 -19.72 -6.58 -38.41
C LYS A 971 -19.03 -5.74 -37.33
N GLU A 972 -18.11 -4.89 -37.74
CA GLU A 972 -17.33 -4.01 -36.86
C GLU A 972 -18.23 -3.02 -36.13
N PHE A 973 -19.22 -2.46 -36.83
CA PHE A 973 -20.20 -1.55 -36.21
C PHE A 973 -21.16 -2.28 -35.27
N ALA A 974 -21.54 -3.52 -35.58
CA ALA A 974 -22.34 -4.33 -34.67
C ALA A 974 -21.58 -4.67 -33.39
N GLU A 975 -20.31 -5.06 -33.49
CA GLU A 975 -19.43 -5.28 -32.34
C GLU A 975 -19.30 -4.02 -31.48
N LEU A 976 -19.13 -2.84 -32.11
CA LEU A 976 -19.13 -1.55 -31.43
C LEU A 976 -20.45 -1.27 -30.70
N LEU A 977 -21.60 -1.49 -31.35
CA LEU A 977 -22.91 -1.30 -30.74
C LEU A 977 -23.16 -2.22 -29.55
N LEU A 978 -22.72 -3.49 -29.63
CA LEU A 978 -22.83 -4.44 -28.52
C LEU A 978 -21.95 -4.00 -27.35
N HIS A 979 -20.73 -3.52 -27.62
CA HIS A 979 -19.86 -2.95 -26.58
C HIS A 979 -20.51 -1.71 -25.91
N ASN A 980 -21.11 -0.84 -26.72
CA ASN A 980 -21.82 0.35 -26.23
C ASN A 980 -23.03 0.00 -25.36
N ILE A 981 -23.79 -1.02 -25.76
CA ILE A 981 -24.92 -1.52 -24.97
C ILE A 981 -24.41 -2.04 -23.63
N ALA A 982 -23.37 -2.86 -23.64
CA ALA A 982 -22.75 -3.34 -22.42
C ALA A 982 -22.32 -2.16 -21.53
N TYR A 983 -21.62 -1.16 -22.09
CA TYR A 983 -21.17 0.05 -21.40
C TYR A 983 -22.32 0.87 -20.77
N LEU A 984 -23.45 1.03 -21.49
CA LEU A 984 -24.60 1.79 -21.01
C LEU A 984 -25.50 0.99 -20.05
N ASN A 985 -25.47 -0.35 -20.14
CA ASN A 985 -26.28 -1.27 -19.34
C ASN A 985 -25.54 -1.79 -18.09
N ILE A 986 -24.29 -1.36 -17.84
CA ILE A 986 -23.65 -1.56 -16.54
C ILE A 986 -24.41 -0.71 -15.52
N PRO A 987 -24.89 -1.27 -14.39
CA PRO A 987 -25.34 -0.47 -13.26
C PRO A 987 -24.19 0.48 -12.89
N LYS A 988 -24.37 1.78 -13.12
CA LYS A 988 -23.31 2.76 -12.81
C LYS A 988 -23.00 2.66 -11.31
N LEU A 989 -21.74 2.33 -11.05
CA LEU A 989 -21.13 1.98 -9.76
C LEU A 989 -21.13 3.10 -8.72
#